data_AF-A0A098G7F9-F1
#
_entry.id   AF-A0A098G7F9-F1
#
_cell.length_a   1.000
_cell.length_b   1.000
_cell.length_c   1.000
_cell.angle_alpha   90.00
_cell.angle_beta   90.00
_cell.angle_gamma   90.00
#
_symmetry.space_group_name_H-M   'P 1'
#
loop_
_entity.id
_entity.type
_entity.pdbx_description
1 polymer ?
#
loop_
_entity_poly.entity_id
_entity_poly.type
_entity_poly.pdbx_seq_one_letter_code
_entity_poly.pdbx_strand_id
1 'polypeptide(L)'
;MSSNKLYNFVHTVVFKNDNQSVDKATLFQQTHLNGTPYYLLQLSKKSNAFPDGLTLIEHHISIYKEPVSTVDKKSEYHYTAIFKDKQKKTYRLHVYFDQFNEMVTPPHLDLDTGNQQYESIKTDELDVDWFALSHKMSDSVITQLRKEQNQQCTLLKNKIEPLEKKTTQLSTDLTKNKKLYLNTLSQQIELGIQLDAINSKEDKQKEIEFLQQMHQKVSSEITVAYKKTKKSKNEPSSSVSSVPAIIMGDSNEKKTSTSLKKQKAASKNTKDKLTQLHQEFMQEMKRSADALLTIETIGNESEKGVLIRNIYKQIEGLQLTTPPSLPNDSIQALNKMQQRITTIARKHIHYLLSKNKWDEALALSSLFSVALDDAIFNQALRQLNPVLIDFLLENGNYDLDRFKPKINKKDYSSIMEFLFQCDLKSSNVVRCFDVLLTYKMSLLRKNSDGIPCLFRLIEDAEQLIDATHPMVQALIKNLKKSPKNICGLRGVIEYFKTQNNNFTHDIKLHARMMTATIKLYSLFMNLNIEMDLSAEMNFAESIDILVQADTLMKQSNALETQASTSVSDTDSVTDQFTTTSTSATGSLPEQFTTASASDTDSVTTCSPEKTGQVPLNFQRGDIYGGFGIFKLSEYSIESTQDEVPEKTLMRKNNK
;
A
#
# COMPACT_ATOMS: atom_id res chain seq x y z
N MET A 1 15.86 -7.26 -17.34
CA MET A 1 15.01 -6.05 -17.26
C MET A 1 15.81 -4.97 -16.54
N SER A 2 15.51 -3.69 -16.75
CA SER A 2 16.14 -2.61 -15.98
C SER A 2 15.70 -2.68 -14.51
N SER A 3 16.49 -2.12 -13.58
CA SER A 3 16.06 -1.90 -12.19
C SER A 3 14.99 -0.81 -12.04
N ASN A 4 14.89 0.11 -13.01
CA ASN A 4 13.89 1.16 -13.06
C ASN A 4 12.57 0.57 -13.59
N LYS A 5 11.58 0.41 -12.70
CA LYS A 5 10.31 -0.25 -13.00
C LYS A 5 9.42 0.61 -13.90
N LEU A 6 9.45 1.93 -13.76
CA LEU A 6 8.77 2.88 -14.64
C LEU A 6 9.36 2.83 -16.06
N TYR A 7 10.69 2.75 -16.20
CA TYR A 7 11.31 2.52 -17.51
C TYR A 7 10.79 1.24 -18.16
N ASN A 8 10.77 0.13 -17.41
CA ASN A 8 10.28 -1.14 -17.93
C ASN A 8 8.80 -1.03 -18.35
N PHE A 9 7.97 -0.35 -17.56
CA PHE A 9 6.58 -0.09 -17.89
C PHE A 9 6.43 0.71 -19.19
N VAL A 10 7.10 1.87 -19.29
CA VAL A 10 7.07 2.71 -20.49
C VAL A 10 7.55 1.92 -21.71
N HIS A 11 8.64 1.17 -21.58
CA HIS A 11 9.19 0.35 -22.65
C HIS A 11 8.21 -0.73 -23.12
N THR A 12 7.59 -1.46 -22.19
CA THR A 12 6.84 -2.68 -22.50
C THR A 12 5.37 -2.43 -22.83
N VAL A 13 4.76 -1.40 -22.24
CA VAL A 13 3.31 -1.15 -22.32
C VAL A 13 2.97 0.09 -23.11
N VAL A 14 3.78 1.15 -23.00
CA VAL A 14 3.47 2.43 -23.68
C VAL A 14 4.09 2.44 -25.07
N PHE A 15 5.42 2.35 -25.13
CA PHE A 15 6.17 2.51 -26.38
C PHE A 15 5.92 1.38 -27.38
N LYS A 16 5.92 0.11 -26.93
CA LYS A 16 5.69 -1.05 -27.81
C LYS A 16 4.27 -1.16 -28.37
N ASN A 17 3.30 -0.45 -27.78
CA ASN A 17 1.91 -0.42 -28.25
C ASN A 17 1.62 0.83 -29.11
N ASP A 18 2.66 1.49 -29.62
CA ASP A 18 2.59 2.70 -30.46
C ASP A 18 1.85 3.90 -29.82
N ASN A 19 1.73 3.93 -28.50
CA ASN A 19 1.20 5.07 -27.76
C ASN A 19 2.29 6.14 -27.61
N GLN A 20 2.45 6.99 -28.62
CA GLN A 20 3.46 8.06 -28.63
C GLN A 20 3.06 9.30 -27.83
N SER A 21 1.84 9.34 -27.28
CA SER A 21 1.37 10.46 -26.46
C SER A 21 0.85 10.01 -25.11
N VAL A 22 1.29 10.67 -24.04
CA VAL A 22 0.79 10.46 -22.68
C VAL A 22 0.40 11.81 -22.12
N ASP A 23 -0.89 12.02 -21.86
CA ASP A 23 -1.44 13.28 -21.34
C ASP A 23 -0.84 14.53 -22.01
N LYS A 24 -0.92 14.57 -23.35
CA LYS A 24 -0.40 15.64 -24.23
C LYS A 24 1.14 15.78 -24.27
N ALA A 25 1.88 14.98 -23.52
CA ALA A 25 3.32 14.85 -23.69
C ALA A 25 3.63 13.92 -24.87
N THR A 26 4.69 14.22 -25.61
CA THR A 26 5.18 13.37 -26.71
C THR A 26 6.34 12.52 -26.22
N LEU A 27 6.24 11.21 -26.41
CA LEU A 27 7.24 10.23 -25.98
C LEU A 27 8.28 10.00 -27.08
N PHE A 28 9.55 10.15 -26.73
CA PHE A 28 10.71 9.87 -27.58
C PHE A 28 11.61 8.83 -26.90
N GLN A 29 12.20 7.95 -27.70
CA GLN A 29 13.32 7.14 -27.25
C GLN A 29 14.63 7.85 -27.61
N GLN A 30 15.50 8.04 -26.63
CA GLN A 30 16.79 8.72 -26.80
C GLN A 30 17.92 7.89 -26.16
N THR A 31 19.15 8.31 -26.44
CA THR A 31 20.37 7.69 -25.90
C THR A 31 21.25 8.78 -25.32
N HIS A 32 21.63 8.63 -24.06
CA HIS A 32 22.51 9.57 -23.37
C HIS A 32 23.93 9.50 -23.93
N LEU A 33 24.78 10.50 -23.67
CA LEU A 33 26.15 10.57 -24.16
C LEU A 33 27.03 9.37 -23.77
N ASN A 34 26.71 8.71 -22.65
CA ASN A 34 27.38 7.49 -22.19
C ASN A 34 26.82 6.20 -22.82
N GLY A 35 25.88 6.29 -23.76
CA GLY A 35 25.23 5.16 -24.41
C GLY A 35 24.01 4.59 -23.68
N THR A 36 23.62 5.14 -22.52
CA THR A 36 22.46 4.64 -21.77
C THR A 36 21.15 5.04 -22.45
N PRO A 37 20.26 4.09 -22.80
CA PRO A 37 18.95 4.40 -23.36
C PRO A 37 18.02 5.05 -22.32
N TYR A 38 17.17 5.96 -22.77
CA TYR A 38 16.12 6.55 -21.95
C TYR A 38 14.90 6.95 -22.76
N TYR A 39 13.81 7.19 -22.05
CA TYR A 39 12.60 7.78 -22.58
C TYR A 39 12.51 9.25 -22.20
N LEU A 40 12.26 10.10 -23.18
CA LEU A 40 12.02 11.52 -23.01
C LEU A 40 10.55 11.82 -23.30
N LEU A 41 9.83 12.34 -22.32
CA LEU A 41 8.47 12.84 -22.45
C LEU A 41 8.53 14.36 -22.58
N GLN A 42 8.41 14.84 -23.81
CA GLN A 42 8.39 16.26 -24.11
C GLN A 42 7.06 16.86 -23.64
N LEU A 43 7.13 17.79 -22.70
CA LEU A 43 5.95 18.42 -22.12
C LEU A 43 5.49 19.64 -22.93
N SER A 44 4.20 19.96 -22.81
CA SER A 44 3.58 21.07 -23.54
C SER A 44 3.97 22.42 -22.93
N LYS A 45 4.40 23.36 -23.79
CA LYS A 45 4.77 24.72 -23.39
C LYS A 45 3.58 25.63 -23.03
N LYS A 46 2.35 25.14 -23.02
CA LYS A 46 1.16 26.00 -22.84
C LYS A 46 1.08 26.59 -21.43
N SER A 47 1.24 27.92 -21.35
CA SER A 47 0.65 28.86 -20.38
C SER A 47 0.66 28.45 -18.90
N ASN A 48 1.76 27.89 -18.41
CA ASN A 48 2.00 27.94 -16.98
C ASN A 48 2.74 29.25 -16.69
N ALA A 49 2.27 30.01 -15.69
CA ALA A 49 3.01 31.16 -15.19
C ALA A 49 4.36 30.65 -14.68
N PHE A 50 5.42 30.98 -15.42
CA PHE A 50 6.79 30.78 -14.98
C PHE A 50 7.22 31.96 -14.12
N PRO A 51 8.24 31.79 -13.27
CA PRO A 51 8.75 32.87 -12.44
C PRO A 51 9.03 34.14 -13.26
N ASP A 52 8.74 35.29 -12.66
CA ASP A 52 8.91 36.57 -13.33
C ASP A 52 10.34 36.77 -13.81
N GLY A 53 10.49 37.13 -15.09
CA GLY A 53 11.79 37.33 -15.71
C GLY A 53 12.41 36.10 -16.37
N LEU A 54 11.79 34.92 -16.26
CA LEU A 54 12.21 33.72 -16.98
C LEU A 54 11.20 33.29 -18.03
N THR A 55 11.69 33.01 -19.23
CA THR A 55 10.92 32.43 -20.33
C THR A 55 11.26 30.95 -20.47
N LEU A 56 10.27 30.07 -20.30
CA LEU A 56 10.47 28.64 -20.57
C LEU A 56 10.75 28.41 -22.06
N ILE A 57 11.88 27.79 -22.36
CA ILE A 57 12.27 27.37 -23.70
C ILE A 57 11.75 25.96 -23.97
N GLU A 58 12.03 25.03 -23.07
CA GLU A 58 11.58 23.65 -23.16
C GLU A 58 11.58 22.99 -21.77
N HIS A 59 10.79 21.95 -21.63
CA HIS A 59 10.82 21.09 -20.46
C HIS A 59 10.38 19.68 -20.84
N HIS A 60 10.92 18.69 -20.14
CA HIS A 60 10.66 17.29 -20.38
C HIS A 60 10.84 16.47 -19.11
N ILE A 61 10.33 15.25 -19.14
CA ILE A 61 10.62 14.21 -18.15
C ILE A 61 11.51 13.18 -18.81
N SER A 62 12.57 12.77 -18.12
CA SER A 62 13.48 11.74 -18.58
C SER A 62 13.47 10.53 -17.65
N ILE A 63 13.31 9.35 -18.23
CA ILE A 63 13.19 8.06 -17.55
C ILE A 63 14.31 7.15 -18.08
N TYR A 64 15.39 7.00 -17.31
CA TYR A 64 16.56 6.23 -17.72
C TYR A 64 16.39 4.73 -17.54
N LYS A 65 16.94 3.96 -18.48
CA LYS A 65 17.08 2.50 -18.32
C LYS A 65 18.01 2.16 -17.16
N GLU A 66 19.15 2.83 -17.07
CA GLU A 66 20.15 2.58 -16.04
C GLU A 66 20.61 3.92 -15.47
N PRO A 67 20.99 3.97 -14.20
CA PRO A 67 21.41 5.22 -13.58
C PRO A 67 22.69 5.75 -14.24
N VAL A 68 22.65 6.98 -14.71
CA VAL A 68 23.78 7.66 -15.39
C VAL A 68 24.73 8.31 -14.36
N SER A 69 24.19 8.72 -13.22
CA SER A 69 24.89 9.32 -12.09
C SER A 69 24.57 8.60 -10.77
N THR A 70 25.26 9.00 -9.70
CA THR A 70 24.94 8.52 -8.33
C THR A 70 23.56 8.97 -7.86
N VAL A 71 23.09 10.15 -8.31
CA VAL A 71 21.75 10.65 -8.01
C VAL A 71 20.70 9.79 -8.73
N ASP A 72 20.97 9.42 -9.99
CA ASP A 72 20.06 8.60 -10.79
C ASP A 72 19.80 7.21 -10.19
N LYS A 73 20.72 6.69 -9.35
CA LYS A 73 20.53 5.39 -8.68
C LYS A 73 19.33 5.37 -7.75
N LYS A 74 18.91 6.54 -7.27
CA LYS A 74 17.78 6.70 -6.33
C LYS A 74 16.55 7.31 -7.01
N SER A 75 16.68 7.83 -8.23
CA SER A 75 15.56 8.41 -8.97
C SER A 75 14.97 7.42 -9.96
N GLU A 76 13.65 7.42 -10.08
CA GLU A 76 12.95 6.68 -11.14
C GLU A 76 12.72 7.55 -12.38
N TYR A 77 12.64 8.88 -12.21
CA TYR A 77 12.61 9.86 -13.30
C TYR A 77 13.17 11.20 -12.83
N HIS A 78 13.47 12.10 -13.77
CA HIS A 78 13.76 13.49 -13.44
C HIS A 78 13.05 14.44 -14.41
N TYR A 79 12.71 15.61 -13.90
CA TYR A 79 12.16 16.72 -14.64
C TYR A 79 13.30 17.68 -15.01
N THR A 80 13.34 18.05 -16.29
CA THR A 80 14.29 19.03 -16.82
C THR A 80 13.54 20.21 -17.40
N ALA A 81 13.99 21.43 -17.10
CA ALA A 81 13.46 22.64 -17.74
C ALA A 81 14.59 23.58 -18.14
N ILE A 82 14.47 24.19 -19.31
CA ILE A 82 15.40 25.19 -19.83
C ILE A 82 14.69 26.53 -19.89
N PHE A 83 15.29 27.55 -19.29
CA PHE A 83 14.77 28.90 -19.21
C PHE A 83 15.73 29.88 -19.87
N LYS A 84 15.21 31.02 -20.34
CA LYS A 84 16.01 32.21 -20.66
C LYS A 84 15.55 33.41 -19.87
N ASP A 85 16.50 34.17 -19.34
CA ASP A 85 16.21 35.46 -18.71
C ASP A 85 16.10 36.60 -19.74
N LYS A 86 15.79 37.81 -19.24
CA LYS A 86 15.72 39.04 -20.04
C LYS A 86 17.07 39.41 -20.70
N GLN A 87 18.18 38.97 -20.11
CA GLN A 87 19.54 39.14 -20.60
C GLN A 87 19.98 38.02 -21.57
N LYS A 88 19.06 37.10 -21.93
CA LYS A 88 19.29 35.94 -22.79
C LYS A 88 20.24 34.89 -22.21
N LYS A 89 20.54 34.92 -20.91
CA LYS A 89 21.24 33.83 -20.23
C LYS A 89 20.34 32.61 -20.18
N THR A 90 20.91 31.43 -20.35
CA THR A 90 20.15 30.17 -20.40
C THR A 90 20.38 29.40 -19.11
N TYR A 91 19.30 29.05 -18.41
CA TYR A 91 19.33 28.28 -17.19
C TYR A 91 18.73 26.90 -17.45
N ARG A 92 19.27 25.87 -16.80
CA ARG A 92 18.79 24.50 -16.88
C ARG A 92 18.54 23.96 -15.49
N LEU A 93 17.29 23.65 -15.20
CA LEU A 93 16.83 23.04 -13.98
C LEU A 93 16.77 21.52 -14.14
N HIS A 94 17.25 20.79 -13.14
CA HIS A 94 17.07 19.35 -12.96
C HIS A 94 16.45 19.06 -11.59
N VAL A 95 15.38 18.26 -11.56
CA VAL A 95 14.76 17.80 -10.32
C VAL A 95 14.52 16.29 -10.39
N TYR A 96 15.07 15.55 -9.44
CA TYR A 96 15.08 14.09 -9.43
C TYR A 96 14.01 13.54 -8.48
N PHE A 97 13.22 12.58 -8.96
CA PHE A 97 12.10 12.00 -8.24
C PHE A 97 12.25 10.49 -8.10
N ASP A 98 11.87 9.96 -6.95
CA ASP A 98 11.86 8.53 -6.69
C ASP A 98 10.55 7.84 -7.16
N GLN A 99 10.35 6.60 -6.72
CA GLN A 99 9.18 5.80 -7.05
C GLN A 99 7.88 6.25 -6.38
N PHE A 100 7.97 7.10 -5.35
CA PHE A 100 6.85 7.70 -4.63
C PHE A 100 6.61 9.15 -5.07
N ASN A 101 7.29 9.60 -6.12
CA ASN A 101 7.32 10.99 -6.58
C ASN A 101 7.86 11.95 -5.51
N GLU A 102 8.66 11.44 -4.56
CA GLU A 102 9.38 12.25 -3.60
C GLU A 102 10.72 12.72 -4.18
N MET A 103 11.15 13.92 -3.80
CA MET A 103 12.41 14.50 -4.24
C MET A 103 13.60 13.73 -3.66
N VAL A 104 14.52 13.30 -4.53
CA VAL A 104 15.72 12.54 -4.15
C VAL A 104 16.84 13.45 -3.67
N THR A 105 17.04 14.57 -4.36
CA THR A 105 18.05 15.60 -4.05
C THR A 105 17.43 16.98 -4.25
N PRO A 106 17.95 18.02 -3.55
CA PRO A 106 17.55 19.39 -3.84
C PRO A 106 17.63 19.71 -5.34
N PRO A 107 16.77 20.62 -5.85
CA PRO A 107 16.80 21.01 -7.25
C PRO A 107 18.20 21.50 -7.66
N HIS A 108 18.63 21.16 -8.87
CA HIS A 108 19.91 21.61 -9.41
C HIS A 108 19.65 22.61 -10.53
N LEU A 109 20.14 23.83 -10.35
CA LEU A 109 20.06 24.88 -11.36
C LEU A 109 21.44 25.16 -11.93
N ASP A 110 21.57 25.05 -13.24
CA ASP A 110 22.81 25.31 -13.97
C ASP A 110 22.64 26.53 -14.88
N LEU A 111 23.64 27.39 -14.95
CA LEU A 111 23.77 28.44 -15.96
C LEU A 111 24.67 27.95 -17.11
N ASP A 112 24.19 28.10 -18.34
CA ASP A 112 24.99 27.89 -19.53
C ASP A 112 26.00 29.04 -19.70
N THR A 113 27.28 28.73 -19.54
CA THR A 113 28.39 29.68 -19.66
C THR A 113 28.95 29.77 -21.09
N GLY A 114 28.38 29.00 -22.03
CA GLY A 114 28.92 28.80 -23.37
C GLY A 114 29.86 27.58 -23.44
N ASN A 115 30.24 27.17 -24.66
CA ASN A 115 31.13 26.02 -24.89
C ASN A 115 30.68 24.68 -24.25
N GLN A 116 29.37 24.47 -24.09
CA GLN A 116 28.79 23.29 -23.41
C GLN A 116 29.20 23.16 -21.93
N GLN A 117 29.61 24.26 -21.31
CA GLN A 117 29.96 24.30 -19.89
C GLN A 117 28.81 24.88 -19.06
N TYR A 118 28.49 24.19 -17.97
CA TYR A 118 27.43 24.54 -17.04
C TYR A 118 28.03 24.88 -15.69
N GLU A 119 27.66 26.03 -15.15
CA GLU A 119 28.03 26.45 -13.79
C GLU A 119 26.82 26.27 -12.88
N SER A 120 26.99 25.53 -11.76
CA SER A 120 25.91 25.33 -10.81
C SER A 120 25.67 26.63 -10.03
N ILE A 121 24.43 27.10 -10.06
CA ILE A 121 23.96 28.28 -9.34
C ILE A 121 23.15 27.81 -8.14
N LYS A 122 23.25 28.54 -7.02
CA LYS A 122 22.39 28.28 -5.87
C LYS A 122 20.93 28.53 -6.26
N THR A 123 20.09 27.55 -5.97
CA THR A 123 18.65 27.56 -6.29
C THR A 123 17.89 28.77 -5.77
N ASP A 124 18.40 29.33 -4.68
CA ASP A 124 17.87 30.40 -3.85
C ASP A 124 18.12 31.80 -4.46
N GLU A 125 18.96 31.91 -5.49
CA GLU A 125 19.27 33.19 -6.14
C GLU A 125 18.12 33.77 -6.96
N LEU A 126 17.14 32.95 -7.34
CA LEU A 126 16.03 33.37 -8.21
C LEU A 126 14.67 33.46 -7.50
N ASP A 127 14.61 33.21 -6.19
CA ASP A 127 13.37 33.24 -5.38
C ASP A 127 12.24 32.40 -6.01
N VAL A 128 12.54 31.14 -6.33
CA VAL A 128 11.58 30.20 -6.93
C VAL A 128 11.58 28.88 -6.16
N ASP A 129 10.38 28.42 -5.80
CA ASP A 129 10.18 27.04 -5.36
C ASP A 129 10.24 26.09 -6.58
N TRP A 130 11.47 25.73 -6.96
CA TRP A 130 11.76 24.84 -8.09
C TRP A 130 11.16 23.45 -7.92
N PHE A 131 11.00 22.99 -6.68
CA PHE A 131 10.37 21.70 -6.41
C PHE A 131 8.87 21.75 -6.68
N ALA A 132 8.15 22.73 -6.13
CA ALA A 132 6.72 22.90 -6.40
C ALA A 132 6.45 23.13 -7.90
N LEU A 133 7.30 23.91 -8.57
CA LEU A 133 7.21 24.12 -10.01
C LEU A 133 7.36 22.82 -10.79
N SER A 134 8.44 22.07 -10.56
CA SER A 134 8.71 20.81 -11.26
C SER A 134 7.63 19.75 -11.00
N HIS A 135 7.13 19.66 -9.78
CA HIS A 135 6.00 18.81 -9.43
C HIS A 135 4.75 19.22 -10.22
N LYS A 136 4.34 20.49 -10.16
CA LYS A 136 3.17 21.01 -10.90
C LYS A 136 3.24 20.73 -12.41
N MET A 137 4.44 20.81 -12.99
CA MET A 137 4.66 20.63 -14.43
C MET A 137 4.64 19.17 -14.86
N SER A 138 5.07 18.25 -13.99
CA SER A 138 5.22 16.83 -14.31
C SER A 138 4.07 15.96 -13.78
N ASP A 139 3.33 16.43 -12.78
CA ASP A 139 2.37 15.63 -12.01
C ASP A 139 1.31 14.96 -12.88
N SER A 140 0.71 15.69 -13.81
CA SER A 140 -0.36 15.15 -14.66
C SER A 140 0.10 13.95 -15.50
N VAL A 141 1.29 14.06 -16.12
CA VAL A 141 1.88 12.99 -16.94
C VAL A 141 2.35 11.81 -16.08
N ILE A 142 3.04 12.08 -14.96
CA ILE A 142 3.53 11.03 -14.07
C ILE A 142 2.37 10.29 -13.40
N THR A 143 1.37 11.02 -12.90
CA THR A 143 0.17 10.44 -12.29
C THR A 143 -0.57 9.55 -13.29
N GLN A 144 -0.68 9.96 -14.55
CA GLN A 144 -1.27 9.12 -15.60
C GLN A 144 -0.43 7.85 -15.84
N LEU A 145 0.90 7.96 -15.99
CA LEU A 145 1.79 6.79 -16.15
C LEU A 145 1.67 5.82 -14.98
N ARG A 146 1.67 6.33 -13.74
CA ARG A 146 1.52 5.50 -12.53
C ARG A 146 0.15 4.84 -12.47
N LYS A 147 -0.91 5.55 -12.85
CA LYS A 147 -2.26 4.98 -12.92
C LYS A 147 -2.30 3.80 -13.90
N GLU A 148 -1.77 3.97 -15.10
CA GLU A 148 -1.70 2.92 -16.12
C GLU A 148 -0.79 1.76 -15.69
N GLN A 149 0.36 2.04 -15.07
CA GLN A 149 1.26 1.04 -14.49
C GLN A 149 0.55 0.18 -13.43
N ASN A 150 -0.18 0.81 -12.51
CA ASN A 150 -0.95 0.11 -11.48
C ASN A 150 -2.11 -0.71 -12.07
N GLN A 151 -2.78 -0.19 -13.11
CA GLN A 151 -3.81 -0.92 -13.84
C GLN A 151 -3.22 -2.17 -14.50
N GLN A 152 -2.06 -2.06 -15.16
CA GLN A 152 -1.39 -3.20 -15.76
C GLN A 152 -0.93 -4.23 -14.72
N CYS A 153 -0.41 -3.78 -13.58
CA CYS A 153 -0.08 -4.67 -12.46
C CYS A 153 -1.32 -5.44 -11.98
N THR A 154 -2.47 -4.76 -11.87
CA THR A 154 -3.74 -5.38 -11.49
C THR A 154 -4.18 -6.41 -12.53
N LEU A 155 -4.07 -6.11 -13.82
CA LEU A 155 -4.38 -7.06 -14.89
C LEU A 155 -3.49 -8.30 -14.85
N LEU A 156 -2.20 -8.15 -14.59
CA LEU A 156 -1.27 -9.28 -14.44
C LEU A 156 -1.62 -10.12 -13.20
N LYS A 157 -1.89 -9.49 -12.05
CA LYS A 157 -2.33 -10.18 -10.83
C LYS A 157 -3.61 -10.99 -11.08
N ASN A 158 -4.61 -10.39 -11.74
CA ASN A 158 -5.86 -11.07 -12.10
C ASN A 158 -5.66 -12.25 -13.08
N LYS A 159 -4.60 -12.24 -13.89
CA LYS A 159 -4.24 -13.37 -14.76
C LYS A 159 -3.49 -14.48 -14.00
N ILE A 160 -2.70 -14.12 -12.99
CA ILE A 160 -1.92 -15.06 -12.17
C ILE A 160 -2.84 -15.84 -11.22
N GLU A 161 -3.78 -15.18 -10.54
CA GLU A 161 -4.67 -15.79 -9.55
C GLU A 161 -5.42 -17.07 -10.05
N PRO A 162 -6.08 -17.09 -11.22
CA PRO A 162 -6.73 -18.30 -11.72
C PRO A 162 -5.71 -19.41 -12.06
N LEU A 163 -4.50 -19.04 -12.48
CA LEU A 163 -3.43 -20.02 -12.69
C LEU A 163 -3.01 -20.62 -11.35
N GLU A 164 -2.90 -19.85 -10.27
CA GLU A 164 -2.57 -20.37 -8.92
C GLU A 164 -3.60 -21.39 -8.44
N LYS A 165 -4.89 -21.07 -8.59
CA LYS A 165 -5.99 -22.00 -8.29
C LYS A 165 -5.87 -23.27 -9.14
N LYS A 166 -5.60 -23.13 -10.44
CA LYS A 166 -5.45 -24.25 -11.36
C LYS A 166 -4.22 -25.11 -11.06
N THR A 167 -3.07 -24.51 -10.76
CA THR A 167 -1.84 -25.20 -10.38
C THR A 167 -2.05 -26.00 -9.10
N THR A 168 -2.72 -25.41 -8.12
CA THR A 168 -3.13 -26.09 -6.88
C THR A 168 -4.03 -27.30 -7.17
N GLN A 169 -5.04 -27.15 -8.02
CA GLN A 169 -5.91 -28.26 -8.43
C GLN A 169 -5.15 -29.36 -9.18
N LEU A 170 -4.31 -29.01 -10.16
CA LEU A 170 -3.55 -29.98 -10.95
C LEU A 170 -2.53 -30.74 -10.08
N SER A 171 -2.03 -30.12 -9.01
CA SER A 171 -1.14 -30.78 -8.05
C SER A 171 -1.79 -31.98 -7.33
N THR A 172 -3.14 -32.03 -7.26
CA THR A 172 -3.88 -33.11 -6.58
C THR A 172 -3.78 -34.49 -7.25
N ASP A 173 -3.34 -34.55 -8.51
CA ASP A 173 -2.90 -35.79 -9.17
C ASP A 173 -1.80 -35.44 -10.17
N LEU A 174 -0.60 -35.15 -9.63
CA LEU A 174 0.53 -34.71 -10.43
C LEU A 174 0.95 -35.75 -11.47
N THR A 175 0.74 -37.04 -11.20
CA THR A 175 1.08 -38.13 -12.13
C THR A 175 0.27 -38.03 -13.42
N LYS A 176 -1.04 -37.78 -13.32
CA LYS A 176 -1.91 -37.60 -14.49
C LYS A 176 -1.79 -36.22 -15.12
N ASN A 177 -1.61 -35.18 -14.30
CA ASN A 177 -1.69 -33.79 -14.72
C ASN A 177 -0.33 -33.13 -15.03
N LYS A 178 0.77 -33.86 -14.94
CA LYS A 178 2.15 -33.34 -14.99
C LYS A 178 2.39 -32.31 -16.09
N LYS A 179 2.02 -32.63 -17.33
CA LYS A 179 2.24 -31.74 -18.49
C LYS A 179 1.45 -30.43 -18.35
N LEU A 180 0.19 -30.51 -17.93
CA LEU A 180 -0.66 -29.34 -17.72
C LEU A 180 -0.16 -28.51 -16.53
N TYR A 181 0.31 -29.17 -15.47
CA TYR A 181 0.88 -28.53 -14.29
C TYR A 181 2.13 -27.72 -14.63
N LEU A 182 3.11 -28.33 -15.32
CA LEU A 182 4.34 -27.65 -15.74
C LEU A 182 4.07 -26.48 -16.70
N ASN A 183 3.12 -26.64 -17.62
CA ASN A 183 2.71 -25.55 -18.51
C ASN A 183 2.06 -24.39 -17.73
N THR A 184 1.19 -24.70 -16.76
CA THR A 184 0.54 -23.69 -15.91
C THR A 184 1.58 -22.96 -15.04
N LEU A 185 2.54 -23.68 -14.46
CA LEU A 185 3.69 -23.07 -13.75
C LEU A 185 4.52 -22.17 -14.66
N SER A 186 4.83 -22.60 -15.89
CA SER A 186 5.58 -21.79 -16.84
C SER A 186 4.87 -20.46 -17.13
N GLN A 187 3.55 -20.49 -17.32
CA GLN A 187 2.74 -19.29 -17.52
C GLN A 187 2.74 -18.39 -16.29
N GLN A 188 2.66 -18.95 -15.08
CA GLN A 188 2.79 -18.17 -13.85
C GLN A 188 4.15 -17.50 -13.73
N ILE A 189 5.24 -18.23 -13.99
CA ILE A 189 6.60 -17.70 -13.95
C ILE A 189 6.74 -16.55 -14.96
N GLU A 190 6.25 -16.74 -16.18
CA GLU A 190 6.30 -15.72 -17.22
C GLU A 190 5.53 -14.45 -16.83
N LEU A 191 4.29 -14.59 -16.36
CA LEU A 191 3.48 -13.46 -15.90
C LEU A 191 4.06 -12.82 -14.63
N GLY A 192 4.63 -13.62 -13.74
CA GLY A 192 5.32 -13.16 -12.53
C GLY A 192 6.53 -12.31 -12.86
N ILE A 193 7.36 -12.74 -13.83
CA ILE A 193 8.50 -11.94 -14.34
C ILE A 193 8.01 -10.63 -14.96
N GLN A 194 6.93 -10.66 -15.73
CA GLN A 194 6.34 -9.44 -16.31
C GLN A 194 5.83 -8.50 -15.21
N LEU A 195 5.16 -9.03 -14.18
CA LEU A 195 4.66 -8.26 -13.04
C LEU A 195 5.81 -7.64 -12.25
N ASP A 196 6.81 -8.43 -11.89
CA ASP A 196 7.99 -7.96 -11.17
C ASP A 196 8.68 -6.83 -11.93
N ALA A 197 8.83 -6.97 -13.25
CA ALA A 197 9.51 -5.98 -14.08
C ALA A 197 8.89 -4.58 -13.99
N ILE A 198 7.58 -4.47 -13.76
CA ILE A 198 6.86 -3.20 -13.79
C ILE A 198 6.28 -2.79 -12.43
N ASN A 199 6.32 -3.64 -11.41
CA ASN A 199 5.73 -3.36 -10.11
C ASN A 199 6.73 -2.67 -9.19
N SER A 200 6.54 -1.37 -8.93
CA SER A 200 7.40 -0.59 -8.03
C SER A 200 7.11 -0.83 -6.54
N LYS A 201 6.02 -1.53 -6.17
CA LYS A 201 5.55 -1.67 -4.78
C LYS A 201 5.90 -3.00 -4.12
N GLU A 202 6.05 -4.07 -4.90
CA GLU A 202 6.28 -5.41 -4.37
C GLU A 202 7.40 -6.07 -5.15
N ASP A 203 8.38 -6.62 -4.42
CA ASP A 203 9.40 -7.51 -4.96
C ASP A 203 8.83 -8.93 -5.07
N LYS A 204 8.73 -9.44 -6.29
CA LYS A 204 8.19 -10.78 -6.59
C LYS A 204 9.29 -11.81 -6.88
N GLN A 205 10.56 -11.42 -6.78
CA GLN A 205 11.69 -12.25 -7.16
C GLN A 205 11.73 -13.58 -6.39
N LYS A 206 11.51 -13.55 -5.07
CA LYS A 206 11.49 -14.77 -4.23
C LYS A 206 10.38 -15.74 -4.64
N GLU A 207 9.21 -15.22 -4.98
CA GLU A 207 8.07 -16.02 -5.41
C GLU A 207 8.35 -16.66 -6.78
N ILE A 208 8.93 -15.88 -7.72
CA ILE A 208 9.35 -16.38 -9.04
C ILE A 208 10.41 -17.47 -8.90
N GLU A 209 11.43 -17.25 -8.07
CA GLU A 209 12.49 -18.25 -7.81
C GLU A 209 11.91 -19.54 -7.24
N PHE A 210 10.97 -19.43 -6.30
CA PHE A 210 10.26 -20.58 -5.76
C PHE A 210 9.51 -21.36 -6.86
N LEU A 211 8.73 -20.68 -7.71
CA LEU A 211 8.01 -21.31 -8.82
C LEU A 211 8.96 -21.96 -9.83
N GLN A 212 10.10 -21.34 -10.13
CA GLN A 212 11.14 -21.90 -10.99
C GLN A 212 11.76 -23.17 -10.41
N GLN A 213 12.05 -23.18 -9.11
CA GLN A 213 12.56 -24.37 -8.41
C GLN A 213 11.54 -25.50 -8.44
N MET A 214 10.26 -25.21 -8.19
CA MET A 214 9.18 -26.19 -8.32
C MET A 214 9.10 -26.76 -9.74
N HIS A 215 9.15 -25.90 -10.75
CA HIS A 215 9.11 -26.30 -12.16
C HIS A 215 10.29 -27.23 -12.52
N GLN A 216 11.52 -26.87 -12.12
CA GLN A 216 12.71 -27.69 -12.35
C GLN A 216 12.61 -29.06 -11.67
N LYS A 217 12.17 -29.08 -10.41
CA LYS A 217 12.03 -30.31 -9.62
C LYS A 217 11.07 -31.28 -10.28
N VAL A 218 9.86 -30.83 -10.62
CA VAL A 218 8.84 -31.67 -11.26
C VAL A 218 9.29 -32.12 -12.66
N SER A 219 9.98 -31.27 -13.41
CA SER A 219 10.52 -31.63 -14.73
C SER A 219 11.58 -32.76 -14.64
N SER A 220 12.49 -32.69 -13.65
CA SER A 220 13.64 -33.59 -13.51
C SER A 220 13.29 -35.06 -13.16
N GLU A 221 12.13 -35.31 -12.56
CA GLU A 221 11.66 -36.69 -12.27
C GLU A 221 11.48 -37.57 -13.52
N ILE A 222 11.42 -36.98 -14.72
CA ILE A 222 11.22 -37.69 -16.00
C ILE A 222 12.43 -38.57 -16.37
N THR A 223 13.65 -38.20 -15.97
CA THR A 223 14.85 -38.87 -16.49
C THR A 223 15.12 -40.24 -15.84
N VAL A 224 14.57 -40.49 -14.66
CA VAL A 224 14.90 -41.70 -13.87
C VAL A 224 13.90 -42.84 -14.11
N ALA A 225 12.65 -42.55 -14.47
CA ALA A 225 11.59 -43.57 -14.60
C ALA A 225 11.57 -44.29 -15.96
N TYR A 226 11.89 -43.61 -17.07
CA TYR A 226 11.70 -44.17 -18.43
C TYR A 226 12.85 -45.07 -18.93
N LYS A 227 14.01 -45.09 -18.26
CA LYS A 227 15.14 -45.97 -18.62
C LYS A 227 15.04 -47.39 -18.03
N LYS A 228 14.01 -47.73 -17.26
CA LYS A 228 13.88 -49.04 -16.58
C LYS A 228 12.94 -50.06 -17.26
N THR A 229 12.30 -49.74 -18.37
CA THR A 229 11.23 -50.58 -18.97
C THR A 229 11.40 -50.96 -20.44
N LYS A 230 12.63 -50.98 -20.96
CA LYS A 230 12.95 -51.77 -22.18
C LYS A 230 13.88 -52.93 -21.81
N LYS A 231 13.30 -53.99 -21.23
CA LYS A 231 13.92 -55.32 -21.25
C LYS A 231 13.04 -56.21 -22.11
N SER A 232 13.62 -56.55 -23.26
CA SER A 232 13.06 -57.38 -24.33
C SER A 232 12.43 -58.66 -23.77
N LYS A 233 11.21 -58.93 -24.23
CA LYS A 233 10.56 -60.24 -24.19
C LYS A 233 11.12 -61.00 -25.40
N ASN A 234 11.96 -61.98 -25.16
CA ASN A 234 12.32 -62.99 -26.16
C ASN A 234 11.42 -64.20 -25.94
N GLU A 235 10.76 -64.66 -27.01
CA GLU A 235 10.42 -66.07 -27.26
C GLU A 235 10.18 -66.26 -28.78
N PRO A 236 10.24 -67.50 -29.31
CA PRO A 236 11.05 -67.85 -30.47
C PRO A 236 10.24 -68.35 -31.69
N SER A 237 10.86 -68.33 -32.89
CA SER A 237 10.56 -69.17 -34.07
C SER A 237 11.36 -68.62 -35.27
N SER A 238 12.34 -69.34 -35.84
CA SER A 238 12.27 -70.10 -37.13
C SER A 238 11.58 -69.33 -38.28
N SER A 239 12.00 -69.27 -39.54
CA SER A 239 13.07 -69.82 -40.40
C SER A 239 12.90 -69.09 -41.77
N VAL A 240 13.93 -68.68 -42.51
CA VAL A 240 14.37 -69.20 -43.85
C VAL A 240 14.79 -67.99 -44.72
N SER A 241 15.96 -68.12 -45.39
CA SER A 241 16.45 -67.57 -46.69
C SER A 241 15.94 -66.18 -47.19
N SER A 242 16.73 -65.27 -47.74
CA SER A 242 17.83 -65.43 -48.71
C SER A 242 18.69 -64.14 -48.86
N VAL A 243 19.92 -64.37 -49.35
CA VAL A 243 21.09 -63.51 -49.65
C VAL A 243 20.94 -62.85 -51.07
N PRO A 244 21.82 -61.99 -51.67
CA PRO A 244 22.98 -61.15 -51.24
C PRO A 244 22.98 -59.68 -51.76
N ALA A 245 23.89 -58.84 -51.24
CA ALA A 245 24.93 -58.08 -52.01
C ALA A 245 25.70 -57.13 -51.05
N ILE A 246 26.95 -57.43 -50.64
CA ILE A 246 28.24 -57.02 -51.26
C ILE A 246 28.34 -55.47 -51.29
N ILE A 247 29.22 -54.76 -50.56
CA ILE A 247 30.69 -54.64 -50.77
C ILE A 247 31.32 -53.94 -49.54
N MET A 248 32.38 -54.56 -49.01
CA MET A 248 33.75 -54.08 -48.65
C MET A 248 33.92 -52.63 -48.15
N GLY A 249 34.79 -52.30 -47.19
CA GLY A 249 35.89 -52.95 -46.48
C GLY A 249 36.37 -51.91 -45.42
N ASP A 250 37.37 -52.09 -44.58
CA ASP A 250 38.41 -53.10 -44.44
C ASP A 250 39.01 -52.92 -43.02
N SER A 251 39.55 -54.01 -42.47
CA SER A 251 40.60 -54.21 -41.43
C SER A 251 41.03 -53.04 -40.50
N ASN A 252 41.43 -53.19 -39.24
CA ASN A 252 42.06 -54.22 -38.39
C ASN A 252 41.97 -53.58 -36.95
N GLU A 253 41.96 -54.22 -35.78
CA GLU A 253 42.86 -55.23 -35.26
C GLU A 253 42.40 -55.60 -33.82
N LYS A 254 42.64 -56.87 -33.45
CA LYS A 254 42.94 -57.43 -32.12
C LYS A 254 42.07 -57.10 -30.89
N LYS A 255 41.25 -58.11 -30.57
CA LYS A 255 41.16 -58.85 -29.29
C LYS A 255 41.94 -58.26 -28.09
N THR A 256 41.19 -57.90 -27.05
CA THR A 256 41.47 -58.36 -25.68
C THR A 256 40.16 -58.58 -24.93
N SER A 257 39.84 -59.85 -24.73
CA SER A 257 38.76 -60.35 -23.88
C SER A 257 39.25 -60.36 -22.43
N THR A 258 38.69 -59.50 -21.57
CA THR A 258 38.68 -59.77 -20.12
C THR A 258 37.62 -58.94 -19.39
N SER A 259 36.79 -59.65 -18.62
CA SER A 259 36.07 -59.15 -17.43
C SER A 259 34.86 -58.20 -17.61
N LEU A 260 33.73 -58.73 -18.10
CA LEU A 260 32.39 -58.17 -17.86
C LEU A 260 31.69 -58.93 -16.72
N LYS A 261 32.15 -58.77 -15.48
CA LYS A 261 31.41 -59.20 -14.28
C LYS A 261 31.70 -58.29 -13.09
N LYS A 262 31.20 -57.03 -13.09
CA LYS A 262 31.00 -56.24 -11.85
C LYS A 262 30.25 -54.91 -12.05
N GLN A 263 29.04 -54.92 -12.61
CA GLN A 263 28.15 -53.74 -12.55
C GLN A 263 26.68 -54.15 -12.32
N LYS A 264 26.42 -54.90 -11.24
CA LYS A 264 25.04 -55.11 -10.73
C LYS A 264 24.84 -54.67 -9.28
N ALA A 265 25.86 -54.14 -8.60
CA ALA A 265 25.75 -53.74 -7.20
C ALA A 265 25.33 -52.27 -6.98
N ALA A 266 25.48 -51.37 -7.97
CA ALA A 266 25.24 -49.93 -7.76
C ALA A 266 23.75 -49.48 -7.81
N SER A 267 22.84 -50.34 -8.26
CA SER A 267 21.41 -50.01 -8.47
C SER A 267 20.51 -50.28 -7.25
N LYS A 268 20.99 -51.05 -6.25
CA LYS A 268 20.25 -51.25 -4.99
C LYS A 268 20.39 -50.05 -4.03
N ASN A 269 21.58 -49.45 -3.94
CA ASN A 269 21.85 -48.33 -3.02
C ASN A 269 21.00 -47.07 -3.27
N THR A 270 20.45 -46.84 -4.46
CA THR A 270 19.67 -45.63 -4.76
C THR A 270 18.21 -45.73 -4.31
N LYS A 271 17.63 -46.94 -4.27
CA LYS A 271 16.26 -47.15 -3.74
C LYS A 271 16.24 -47.03 -2.22
N ASP A 272 17.23 -47.62 -1.56
CA ASP A 272 17.34 -47.59 -0.10
C ASP A 272 17.52 -46.15 0.42
N LYS A 273 18.28 -45.30 -0.30
CA LYS A 273 18.42 -43.87 0.01
C LYS A 273 17.13 -43.07 -0.15
N LEU A 274 16.31 -43.36 -1.16
CA LEU A 274 15.04 -42.64 -1.37
C LEU A 274 14.01 -43.01 -0.30
N THR A 275 13.96 -44.28 0.09
CA THR A 275 13.11 -44.75 1.20
C THR A 275 13.56 -44.16 2.53
N GLN A 276 14.87 -44.09 2.78
CA GLN A 276 15.42 -43.43 3.96
C GLN A 276 15.05 -41.94 4.02
N LEU A 277 15.24 -41.19 2.93
CA LEU A 277 14.90 -39.77 2.86
C LEU A 277 13.40 -39.52 3.08
N HIS A 278 12.53 -40.38 2.54
CA HIS A 278 11.09 -40.30 2.78
C HIS A 278 10.75 -40.58 4.26
N GLN A 279 11.41 -41.55 4.88
CA GLN A 279 11.21 -41.88 6.29
C GLN A 279 11.67 -40.75 7.21
N GLU A 280 12.84 -40.16 6.94
CA GLU A 280 13.36 -39.00 7.67
C GLU A 280 12.41 -37.80 7.54
N PHE A 281 11.90 -37.52 6.34
CA PHE A 281 10.92 -36.47 6.10
C PHE A 281 9.62 -36.69 6.88
N MET A 282 9.06 -37.92 6.84
CA MET A 282 7.83 -38.25 7.58
C MET A 282 8.04 -38.17 9.10
N GLN A 283 9.22 -38.54 9.58
CA GLN A 283 9.59 -38.42 10.98
C GLN A 283 9.66 -36.95 11.42
N GLU A 284 10.29 -36.08 10.63
CA GLU A 284 10.40 -34.66 10.96
C GLU A 284 9.06 -33.93 10.83
N MET A 285 8.21 -34.34 9.87
CA MET A 285 6.83 -33.87 9.77
C MET A 285 6.03 -34.24 11.02
N LYS A 286 6.11 -35.50 11.47
CA LYS A 286 5.47 -35.96 12.70
C LYS A 286 5.98 -35.18 13.91
N ARG A 287 7.29 -34.97 14.00
CA ARG A 287 7.92 -34.19 15.09
C ARG A 287 7.39 -32.76 15.12
N SER A 288 7.24 -32.12 13.96
CA SER A 288 6.67 -30.76 13.84
C SER A 288 5.19 -30.74 14.26
N ALA A 289 4.42 -31.76 13.86
CA ALA A 289 3.02 -31.91 14.25
C ALA A 289 2.85 -32.11 15.76
N ASP A 290 3.70 -32.94 16.39
CA ASP A 290 3.70 -33.17 17.83
C ASP A 290 4.12 -31.89 18.57
N ALA A 291 5.15 -31.19 18.09
CA ALA A 291 5.60 -29.93 18.68
C ALA A 291 4.51 -28.85 18.64
N LEU A 292 3.70 -28.78 17.57
CA LEU A 292 2.55 -27.88 17.47
C LEU A 292 1.53 -28.08 18.59
N LEU A 293 1.32 -29.33 19.03
CA LEU A 293 0.39 -29.64 20.13
C LEU A 293 0.91 -29.15 21.48
N THR A 294 2.23 -29.04 21.64
CA THR A 294 2.86 -28.60 22.89
C THR A 294 2.91 -27.09 23.08
N ILE A 295 2.76 -26.29 22.01
CA ILE A 295 2.90 -24.82 22.11
C ILE A 295 1.91 -24.23 23.14
N GLU A 296 0.70 -24.75 23.20
CA GLU A 296 -0.36 -24.24 24.08
C GLU A 296 -0.13 -24.59 25.56
N THR A 297 0.75 -25.56 25.87
CA THR A 297 1.05 -25.96 27.25
C THR A 297 2.22 -25.18 27.86
N ILE A 298 2.94 -24.37 27.06
CA ILE A 298 4.06 -23.56 27.53
C ILE A 298 3.53 -22.31 28.23
N GLY A 299 3.83 -22.19 29.53
CA GLY A 299 3.46 -21.02 30.33
C GLY A 299 4.40 -19.82 30.17
N ASN A 300 5.65 -20.04 29.78
CA ASN A 300 6.61 -18.95 29.55
C ASN A 300 6.45 -18.40 28.12
N GLU A 301 6.02 -17.14 28.02
CA GLU A 301 5.65 -16.51 26.74
C GLU A 301 6.85 -16.28 25.80
N SER A 302 8.05 -16.10 26.36
CA SER A 302 9.28 -15.95 25.60
C SER A 302 9.73 -17.29 25.01
N GLU A 303 9.72 -18.35 25.83
CA GLU A 303 10.00 -19.72 25.37
C GLU A 303 8.99 -20.16 24.30
N LYS A 304 7.71 -19.84 24.51
CA LYS A 304 6.63 -20.09 23.55
C LYS A 304 6.88 -19.37 22.22
N GLY A 305 7.31 -18.11 22.26
CA GLY A 305 7.70 -17.36 21.06
C GLY A 305 8.88 -17.99 20.32
N VAL A 306 9.92 -18.43 21.03
CA VAL A 306 11.06 -19.15 20.45
C VAL A 306 10.60 -20.45 19.77
N LEU A 307 9.75 -21.23 20.43
CA LEU A 307 9.25 -22.49 19.88
C LEU A 307 8.40 -22.25 18.62
N ILE A 308 7.52 -21.24 18.62
CA ILE A 308 6.72 -20.88 17.45
C ILE A 308 7.61 -20.63 16.22
N ARG A 309 8.69 -19.84 16.39
CA ARG A 309 9.64 -19.55 15.30
C ARG A 309 10.36 -20.78 14.80
N ASN A 310 10.82 -21.63 15.72
CA ASN A 310 11.54 -22.84 15.37
C ASN A 310 10.67 -23.80 14.56
N ILE A 311 9.43 -24.02 15.02
CA ILE A 311 8.46 -24.87 14.31
C ILE A 311 8.11 -24.28 12.93
N TYR A 312 7.92 -22.96 12.84
CA TYR A 312 7.64 -22.32 11.55
C TYR A 312 8.78 -22.54 10.55
N LYS A 313 10.03 -22.29 10.97
CA LYS A 313 11.22 -22.54 10.14
C LYS A 313 11.36 -24.01 9.75
N GLN A 314 11.02 -24.93 10.65
CA GLN A 314 11.00 -26.36 10.34
C GLN A 314 9.95 -26.69 9.28
N ILE A 315 8.73 -26.16 9.40
CA ILE A 315 7.68 -26.37 8.41
C ILE A 315 8.09 -25.79 7.04
N GLU A 316 8.64 -24.57 6.99
CA GLU A 316 9.17 -24.00 5.75
C GLU A 316 10.30 -24.85 5.17
N GLY A 317 11.24 -25.29 6.00
CA GLY A 317 12.33 -26.18 5.59
C GLY A 317 11.81 -27.49 5.01
N LEU A 318 10.76 -28.07 5.62
CA LEU A 318 10.09 -29.26 5.10
C LEU A 318 9.42 -28.97 3.77
N GLN A 319 8.71 -27.85 3.62
CA GLN A 319 8.10 -27.44 2.35
C GLN A 319 9.15 -27.34 1.23
N LEU A 320 10.31 -26.73 1.49
CA LEU A 320 11.43 -26.62 0.54
C LEU A 320 12.05 -27.98 0.18
N THR A 321 12.22 -28.84 1.18
CA THR A 321 12.86 -30.16 1.01
C THR A 321 11.92 -31.27 0.58
N THR A 322 10.60 -31.00 0.51
CA THR A 322 9.53 -31.98 0.20
C THR A 322 9.91 -32.92 -0.94
N PRO A 323 10.15 -34.21 -0.70
CA PRO A 323 10.44 -35.17 -1.76
C PRO A 323 9.34 -35.16 -2.85
N PRO A 324 9.71 -35.19 -4.14
CA PRO A 324 8.74 -35.13 -5.25
C PRO A 324 7.74 -36.29 -5.28
N SER A 325 8.07 -37.42 -4.67
CA SER A 325 7.26 -38.63 -4.65
C SER A 325 6.26 -38.73 -3.48
N LEU A 326 6.01 -37.64 -2.75
CA LEU A 326 5.13 -37.68 -1.59
C LEU A 326 3.65 -37.75 -1.97
N PRO A 327 2.83 -38.50 -1.20
CA PRO A 327 1.39 -38.43 -1.32
C PRO A 327 0.88 -37.01 -1.10
N ASN A 328 -0.18 -36.63 -1.81
CA ASN A 328 -0.79 -35.31 -1.68
C ASN A 328 -1.31 -35.00 -0.26
N ASP A 329 -1.66 -36.04 0.49
CA ASP A 329 -2.06 -35.93 1.89
C ASP A 329 -0.96 -35.28 2.75
N SER A 330 0.30 -35.52 2.43
CA SER A 330 1.45 -34.96 3.16
C SER A 330 1.66 -33.47 2.86
N ILE A 331 1.45 -33.04 1.62
CA ILE A 331 1.49 -31.62 1.24
C ILE A 331 0.32 -30.88 1.90
N GLN A 332 -0.88 -31.47 1.88
CA GLN A 332 -2.03 -30.92 2.59
C GLN A 332 -1.79 -30.84 4.10
N ALA A 333 -1.15 -31.85 4.69
CA ALA A 333 -0.76 -31.83 6.10
C ALA A 333 0.22 -30.69 6.40
N LEU A 334 1.26 -30.49 5.59
CA LEU A 334 2.18 -29.36 5.73
C LEU A 334 1.46 -28.01 5.64
N ASN A 335 0.56 -27.83 4.67
CA ASN A 335 -0.21 -26.59 4.53
C ASN A 335 -1.13 -26.36 5.74
N LYS A 336 -1.79 -27.42 6.24
CA LYS A 336 -2.59 -27.34 7.48
C LYS A 336 -1.74 -26.98 8.69
N MET A 337 -0.53 -27.53 8.80
CA MET A 337 0.42 -27.17 9.86
C MET A 337 0.86 -25.72 9.74
N GLN A 338 1.18 -25.24 8.54
CA GLN A 338 1.54 -23.83 8.29
C GLN A 338 0.40 -22.88 8.67
N GLN A 339 -0.84 -23.19 8.27
CA GLN A 339 -2.02 -22.40 8.68
C GLN A 339 -2.21 -22.41 10.21
N ARG A 340 -2.02 -23.56 10.84
CA ARG A 340 -2.14 -23.72 12.29
C ARG A 340 -1.08 -22.91 13.03
N ILE A 341 0.20 -23.01 12.65
CA ILE A 341 1.28 -22.25 13.31
C ILE A 341 1.08 -20.74 13.13
N THR A 342 0.63 -20.29 11.95
CA THR A 342 0.31 -18.88 11.71
C THR A 342 -0.84 -18.40 12.59
N THR A 343 -1.86 -19.23 12.79
CA THR A 343 -2.98 -18.90 13.69
C THR A 343 -2.52 -18.81 15.15
N ILE A 344 -1.68 -19.74 15.60
CA ILE A 344 -1.10 -19.73 16.95
C ILE A 344 -0.21 -18.49 17.13
N ALA A 345 0.67 -18.23 16.16
CA ALA A 345 1.55 -17.06 16.16
C ALA A 345 0.76 -15.75 16.23
N ARG A 346 -0.30 -15.60 15.43
CA ARG A 346 -1.17 -14.42 15.47
C ARG A 346 -1.76 -14.20 16.86
N LYS A 347 -2.37 -15.24 17.46
CA LYS A 347 -2.95 -15.15 18.81
C LYS A 347 -1.89 -14.78 19.85
N HIS A 348 -0.71 -15.36 19.75
CA HIS A 348 0.40 -15.10 20.66
C HIS A 348 0.94 -13.68 20.51
N ILE A 349 1.12 -13.18 19.29
CA ILE A 349 1.50 -11.79 19.00
C ILE A 349 0.47 -10.84 19.61
N HIS A 350 -0.83 -11.04 19.36
CA HIS A 350 -1.89 -10.20 19.93
C HIS A 350 -1.87 -10.21 21.46
N TYR A 351 -1.62 -11.37 22.06
CA TYR A 351 -1.45 -11.48 23.51
C TYR A 351 -0.24 -10.69 24.01
N LEU A 352 0.94 -10.85 23.39
CA LEU A 352 2.16 -10.12 23.75
C LEU A 352 1.95 -8.60 23.65
N LEU A 353 1.32 -8.13 22.58
CA LEU A 353 0.95 -6.72 22.40
C LEU A 353 0.02 -6.23 23.52
N SER A 354 -1.00 -7.03 23.90
CA SER A 354 -1.89 -6.68 25.02
C SER A 354 -1.20 -6.63 26.38
N LYS A 355 -0.03 -7.29 26.52
CA LYS A 355 0.82 -7.30 27.71
C LYS A 355 2.00 -6.33 27.61
N ASN A 356 2.04 -5.48 26.59
CA ASN A 356 3.14 -4.53 26.32
C ASN A 356 4.51 -5.23 26.20
N LYS A 357 4.54 -6.47 25.70
CA LYS A 357 5.76 -7.24 25.40
C LYS A 357 6.20 -7.00 23.96
N TRP A 358 6.62 -5.76 23.71
CA TRP A 358 6.87 -5.21 22.37
C TRP A 358 8.01 -5.92 21.65
N ASP A 359 9.14 -6.16 22.33
CA ASP A 359 10.32 -6.80 21.75
C ASP A 359 10.01 -8.24 21.32
N GLU A 360 9.30 -9.00 22.16
CA GLU A 360 8.90 -10.36 21.84
C GLU A 360 7.86 -10.39 20.70
N ALA A 361 6.94 -9.44 20.66
CA ALA A 361 5.97 -9.30 19.58
C ALA A 361 6.65 -8.95 18.25
N LEU A 362 7.60 -8.01 18.27
CA LEU A 362 8.39 -7.59 17.10
C LEU A 362 9.22 -8.75 16.52
N ALA A 363 9.85 -9.50 17.41
CA ALA A 363 10.69 -10.62 17.01
C ALA A 363 9.88 -11.78 16.38
N LEU A 364 8.55 -11.79 16.54
CA LEU A 364 7.62 -12.69 15.86
C LEU A 364 6.95 -12.06 14.63
N SER A 365 6.56 -10.78 14.70
CA SER A 365 5.84 -10.10 13.62
C SER A 365 6.66 -10.04 12.32
N SER A 366 7.99 -9.97 12.42
CA SER A 366 8.90 -10.07 11.27
C SER A 366 8.73 -11.36 10.43
N LEU A 367 8.27 -12.45 11.05
CA LEU A 367 7.98 -13.73 10.38
C LEU A 367 6.49 -13.90 10.06
N PHE A 368 5.62 -13.14 10.73
CA PHE A 368 4.17 -13.25 10.63
C PHE A 368 3.54 -11.87 10.41
N SER A 369 3.91 -11.18 9.34
CA SER A 369 3.40 -9.83 9.05
C SER A 369 1.87 -9.77 8.98
N VAL A 370 1.21 -10.85 8.54
CA VAL A 370 -0.26 -11.04 8.51
C VAL A 370 -0.90 -11.12 9.91
N ALA A 371 -0.12 -11.06 10.99
CA ALA A 371 -0.64 -10.96 12.35
C ALA A 371 -0.91 -9.51 12.77
N LEU A 372 -0.26 -8.52 12.15
CA LEU A 372 -0.52 -7.10 12.36
C LEU A 372 -1.64 -6.66 11.42
N ASP A 373 -2.83 -7.21 11.64
CA ASP A 373 -4.01 -7.03 10.79
C ASP A 373 -4.90 -5.86 11.26
N ASP A 374 -5.98 -5.62 10.52
CA ASP A 374 -6.95 -4.56 10.84
C ASP A 374 -7.66 -4.82 12.17
N ALA A 375 -7.72 -6.07 12.66
CA ALA A 375 -8.41 -6.39 13.90
C ALA A 375 -7.66 -5.84 15.11
N ILE A 376 -6.34 -6.03 15.17
CA ILE A 376 -5.53 -5.48 16.26
C ILE A 376 -5.42 -3.96 16.18
N PHE A 377 -5.41 -3.38 14.97
CA PHE A 377 -5.42 -1.93 14.80
C PHE A 377 -6.74 -1.30 15.26
N ASN A 378 -7.89 -1.90 14.90
CA ASN A 378 -9.20 -1.52 15.43
C ASN A 378 -9.28 -1.67 16.96
N GLN A 379 -8.63 -2.69 17.54
CA GLN A 379 -8.54 -2.83 18.99
C GLN A 379 -7.71 -1.70 19.62
N ALA A 380 -6.57 -1.34 19.02
CA ALA A 380 -5.72 -0.23 19.48
C ALA A 380 -6.47 1.10 19.49
N LEU A 381 -7.23 1.38 18.42
CA LEU A 381 -8.10 2.55 18.31
C LEU A 381 -9.21 2.54 19.36
N ARG A 382 -9.90 1.40 19.55
CA ARG A 382 -10.96 1.26 20.57
C ARG A 382 -10.44 1.53 21.98
N GLN A 383 -9.22 1.12 22.27
CA GLN A 383 -8.57 1.32 23.57
C GLN A 383 -7.94 2.71 23.70
N LEU A 384 -7.92 3.51 22.62
CA LEU A 384 -7.17 4.76 22.52
C LEU A 384 -5.73 4.59 23.04
N ASN A 385 -5.06 3.51 22.62
CA ASN A 385 -3.73 3.17 23.07
C ASN A 385 -2.67 3.71 22.08
N PRO A 386 -2.05 4.88 22.35
CA PRO A 386 -1.13 5.49 21.40
C PRO A 386 0.14 4.66 21.17
N VAL A 387 0.61 3.94 22.20
CA VAL A 387 1.83 3.12 22.10
C VAL A 387 1.60 1.93 21.18
N LEU A 388 0.43 1.28 21.28
CA LEU A 388 0.07 0.19 20.38
C LEU A 388 -0.14 0.69 18.94
N ILE A 389 -0.76 1.85 18.74
CA ILE A 389 -0.92 2.45 17.41
C ILE A 389 0.44 2.73 16.78
N ASP A 390 1.35 3.38 17.52
CA ASP A 390 2.70 3.69 17.06
C ASP A 390 3.46 2.43 16.63
N PHE A 391 3.48 1.41 17.51
CA PHE A 391 4.08 0.11 17.20
C PHE A 391 3.50 -0.53 15.92
N LEU A 392 2.17 -0.48 15.75
CA LEU A 392 1.50 -1.06 14.59
C LEU A 392 1.80 -0.28 13.30
N LEU A 393 1.93 1.05 13.36
CA LEU A 393 2.27 1.85 12.19
C LEU A 393 3.75 1.75 11.80
N GLU A 394 4.63 1.57 12.78
CA GLU A 394 6.06 1.34 12.53
C GLU A 394 6.31 -0.03 11.87
N ASN A 395 5.59 -1.06 12.32
CA ASN A 395 5.90 -2.45 11.96
C ASN A 395 4.87 -3.11 11.02
N GLY A 396 3.74 -2.47 10.80
CA GLY A 396 2.68 -2.91 9.90
C GLY A 396 2.66 -2.14 8.58
N ASN A 397 1.88 -2.64 7.62
CA ASN A 397 1.67 -1.95 6.34
C ASN A 397 0.24 -1.43 6.25
N TYR A 398 -0.03 -0.33 6.96
CA TYR A 398 -1.35 0.30 7.00
C TYR A 398 -1.41 1.47 6.02
N ASP A 399 -2.34 1.41 5.07
CA ASP A 399 -2.74 2.57 4.29
C ASP A 399 -3.71 3.41 5.14
N LEU A 400 -3.14 4.31 5.97
CA LEU A 400 -3.89 5.21 6.88
C LEU A 400 -4.97 6.03 6.15
N ASP A 401 -4.74 6.27 4.87
CA ASP A 401 -5.59 7.03 3.99
C ASP A 401 -6.82 6.23 3.54
N ARG A 402 -6.68 4.91 3.34
CA ARG A 402 -7.79 4.03 2.95
C ARG A 402 -8.42 3.30 4.11
N PHE A 403 -7.78 3.30 5.28
CA PHE A 403 -8.25 2.56 6.44
C PHE A 403 -9.57 3.11 6.98
N LYS A 404 -10.57 2.23 7.07
CA LYS A 404 -11.92 2.54 7.58
C LYS A 404 -12.16 1.76 8.88
N PRO A 405 -12.05 2.41 10.04
CA PRO A 405 -12.18 1.70 11.31
C PRO A 405 -13.59 1.16 11.53
N LYS A 406 -13.68 0.00 12.17
CA LYS A 406 -14.93 -0.58 12.68
C LYS A 406 -14.86 -0.71 14.19
N ILE A 407 -15.40 0.28 14.89
CA ILE A 407 -15.33 0.38 16.36
C ILE A 407 -16.74 0.23 16.93
N ASN A 408 -16.94 -0.72 17.85
CA ASN A 408 -18.23 -0.98 18.48
C ASN A 408 -19.38 -1.20 17.48
N LYS A 409 -19.10 -1.96 16.40
CA LYS A 409 -20.01 -2.23 15.26
C LYS A 409 -20.39 -1.01 14.42
N LYS A 410 -19.87 0.18 14.71
CA LYS A 410 -19.99 1.38 13.87
C LYS A 410 -18.81 1.44 12.91
N ASP A 411 -19.10 1.63 11.63
CA ASP A 411 -18.12 1.85 10.59
C ASP A 411 -17.85 3.36 10.48
N TYR A 412 -16.59 3.77 10.43
CA TYR A 412 -16.15 5.15 10.29
C TYR A 412 -15.49 5.36 8.93
N SER A 413 -15.66 6.54 8.34
CA SER A 413 -15.06 6.87 7.04
C SER A 413 -13.54 7.02 7.11
N SER A 414 -13.00 7.35 8.29
CA SER A 414 -11.57 7.49 8.57
C SER A 414 -11.26 7.35 10.06
N ILE A 415 -9.98 7.16 10.40
CA ILE A 415 -9.50 7.17 11.79
C ILE A 415 -9.72 8.55 12.44
N MET A 416 -9.54 9.62 11.66
CA MET A 416 -9.76 10.99 12.15
C MET A 416 -11.21 11.19 12.56
N GLU A 417 -12.17 10.77 11.74
CA GLU A 417 -13.59 10.87 12.10
C GLU A 417 -13.89 10.17 13.44
N PHE A 418 -13.32 8.98 13.67
CA PHE A 418 -13.45 8.28 14.94
C PHE A 418 -12.87 9.08 16.12
N LEU A 419 -11.64 9.59 15.98
CA LEU A 419 -11.01 10.39 17.04
C LEU A 419 -11.79 11.68 17.32
N PHE A 420 -12.35 12.33 16.30
CA PHE A 420 -13.17 13.54 16.45
C PHE A 420 -14.55 13.28 17.08
N GLN A 421 -14.98 12.03 17.19
CA GLN A 421 -16.16 11.64 17.95
C GLN A 421 -15.84 11.25 19.40
N CYS A 422 -14.56 11.19 19.77
CA CYS A 422 -14.11 10.97 21.15
C CYS A 422 -14.01 12.31 21.91
N ASP A 423 -13.74 12.25 23.21
CA ASP A 423 -13.41 13.44 24.00
C ASP A 423 -12.05 14.00 23.57
N LEU A 424 -12.06 15.13 22.87
CA LEU A 424 -10.86 15.77 22.32
C LEU A 424 -9.89 16.31 23.39
N LYS A 425 -10.35 16.42 24.65
CA LYS A 425 -9.53 16.81 25.80
C LYS A 425 -8.86 15.61 26.46
N SER A 426 -9.26 14.39 26.12
CA SER A 426 -8.64 13.16 26.64
C SER A 426 -7.18 13.06 26.20
N SER A 427 -6.28 12.91 27.17
CA SER A 427 -4.84 12.79 26.92
C SER A 427 -4.51 11.63 25.97
N ASN A 428 -5.26 10.53 26.03
CA ASN A 428 -5.08 9.38 25.13
C ASN A 428 -5.49 9.68 23.69
N VAL A 429 -6.61 10.38 23.47
CA VAL A 429 -7.04 10.82 22.14
C VAL A 429 -5.99 11.74 21.52
N VAL A 430 -5.50 12.72 22.29
CA VAL A 430 -4.47 13.68 21.85
C VAL A 430 -3.18 12.96 21.47
N ARG A 431 -2.75 11.98 22.27
CA ARG A 431 -1.55 11.18 21.97
C ARG A 431 -1.75 10.30 20.75
N CYS A 432 -2.92 9.70 20.56
CA CYS A 432 -3.22 8.92 19.34
C CYS A 432 -3.19 9.83 18.10
N PHE A 433 -3.71 11.05 18.22
CA PHE A 433 -3.65 12.05 17.16
C PHE A 433 -2.20 12.48 16.84
N ASP A 434 -1.35 12.77 17.83
CA ASP A 434 0.08 13.10 17.60
C ASP A 434 0.83 11.96 16.90
N VAL A 435 0.54 10.71 17.27
CA VAL A 435 1.08 9.53 16.57
C VAL A 435 0.65 9.53 15.11
N LEU A 436 -0.65 9.64 14.81
CA LEU A 436 -1.14 9.64 13.42
C LEU A 436 -0.57 10.78 12.57
N LEU A 437 -0.39 11.97 13.17
CA LEU A 437 0.28 13.08 12.49
C LEU A 437 1.75 12.76 12.18
N THR A 438 2.45 12.06 13.08
CA THR A 438 3.84 11.64 12.87
C THR A 438 3.96 10.67 11.68
N TYR A 439 2.95 9.83 11.47
CA TYR A 439 2.84 8.97 10.26
C TYR A 439 2.13 9.66 9.09
N LYS A 440 2.14 11.00 9.03
CA LYS A 440 1.63 11.82 7.93
C LYS A 440 0.17 11.54 7.54
N MET A 441 -0.68 11.16 8.50
CA MET A 441 -2.10 10.96 8.20
C MET A 441 -2.74 12.26 7.66
N SER A 442 -3.47 12.17 6.55
CA SER A 442 -4.09 13.34 5.92
C SER A 442 -5.17 13.96 6.82
N LEU A 443 -4.99 15.25 7.12
CA LEU A 443 -5.94 16.08 7.87
C LEU A 443 -7.14 16.51 7.00
N LEU A 444 -7.03 16.39 5.68
CA LEU A 444 -8.05 16.79 4.71
C LEU A 444 -9.09 15.69 4.44
N ARG A 445 -9.01 14.57 5.17
CA ARG A 445 -9.99 13.49 5.08
C ARG A 445 -11.39 14.01 5.38
N LYS A 446 -12.29 13.85 4.42
CA LYS A 446 -13.71 14.22 4.57
C LYS A 446 -14.39 13.29 5.55
N ASN A 447 -15.22 13.84 6.42
CA ASN A 447 -16.14 13.09 7.27
C ASN A 447 -17.36 12.59 6.44
N SER A 448 -18.35 11.99 7.11
CA SER A 448 -19.61 11.57 6.50
C SER A 448 -20.36 12.69 5.75
N ASP A 449 -20.15 13.94 6.15
CA ASP A 449 -20.82 15.13 5.61
C ASP A 449 -20.02 15.77 4.46
N GLY A 450 -18.89 15.16 4.06
CA GLY A 450 -18.03 15.70 3.01
C GLY A 450 -17.10 16.82 3.47
N ILE A 451 -17.10 17.15 4.77
CA ILE A 451 -16.31 18.23 5.36
C ILE A 451 -14.98 17.67 5.89
N PRO A 452 -13.83 18.33 5.64
CA PRO A 452 -12.55 17.89 6.19
C PRO A 452 -12.58 17.77 7.71
N CYS A 453 -12.05 16.67 8.26
CA CYS A 453 -12.00 16.44 9.71
C CYS A 453 -11.26 17.56 10.45
N LEU A 454 -10.21 18.14 9.85
CA LEU A 454 -9.49 19.28 10.40
C LEU A 454 -10.39 20.50 10.68
N PHE A 455 -11.46 20.68 9.91
CA PHE A 455 -12.36 21.81 10.06
C PHE A 455 -12.92 21.93 11.48
N ARG A 456 -13.35 20.78 12.04
CA ARG A 456 -13.92 20.72 13.39
C ARG A 456 -12.91 21.16 14.45
N LEU A 457 -11.65 20.76 14.30
CA LEU A 457 -10.56 21.16 15.20
C LEU A 457 -10.33 22.68 15.19
N ILE A 458 -10.39 23.30 14.00
CA ILE A 458 -10.18 24.74 13.83
C ILE A 458 -11.38 25.54 14.34
N GLU A 459 -12.58 25.02 14.12
CA GLU A 459 -13.82 25.64 14.56
C GLU A 459 -13.89 25.71 16.08
N ASP A 460 -13.63 24.59 16.76
CA ASP A 460 -13.67 24.47 18.22
C ASP A 460 -12.58 25.31 18.91
N ALA A 461 -11.53 25.72 18.20
CA ALA A 461 -10.47 26.57 18.72
C ALA A 461 -10.83 28.06 18.56
N GLU A 462 -11.07 28.76 19.66
CA GLU A 462 -11.35 30.21 19.66
C GLU A 462 -10.23 31.00 18.94
N GLN A 463 -8.96 30.67 19.26
CA GLN A 463 -7.77 31.09 18.53
C GLN A 463 -6.83 29.89 18.38
N LEU A 464 -6.26 29.66 17.18
CA LEU A 464 -5.34 28.53 16.95
C LEU A 464 -3.99 28.73 17.63
N ILE A 465 -3.48 29.96 17.70
CA ILE A 465 -2.13 30.27 18.23
C ILE A 465 -2.11 30.17 19.76
N ASP A 466 -3.12 30.72 20.42
CA ASP A 466 -3.27 30.68 21.89
C ASP A 466 -4.15 29.51 22.34
N ALA A 467 -4.36 28.52 21.47
CA ALA A 467 -5.27 27.41 21.74
C ALA A 467 -4.82 26.63 22.97
N THR A 468 -5.59 26.69 24.06
CA THR A 468 -5.49 25.73 25.16
C THR A 468 -5.93 24.32 24.74
N HIS A 469 -6.51 24.18 23.53
CA HIS A 469 -7.02 22.93 23.03
C HIS A 469 -5.89 21.90 22.76
N PRO A 470 -5.85 20.77 23.48
CA PRO A 470 -4.72 19.83 23.43
C PRO A 470 -4.41 19.25 22.04
N MET A 471 -5.42 18.99 21.21
CA MET A 471 -5.18 18.51 19.83
C MET A 471 -4.61 19.59 18.90
N VAL A 472 -4.94 20.87 19.13
CA VAL A 472 -4.34 21.97 18.35
C VAL A 472 -2.86 22.08 18.72
N GLN A 473 -2.54 21.96 20.01
CA GLN A 473 -1.14 21.93 20.46
C GLN A 473 -0.35 20.76 19.86
N ALA A 474 -0.96 19.56 19.77
CA ALA A 474 -0.34 18.43 19.10
C ALA A 474 -0.11 18.70 17.59
N LEU A 475 -1.07 19.33 16.91
CA LEU A 475 -0.93 19.75 15.51
C LEU A 475 0.22 20.75 15.33
N ILE A 476 0.24 21.83 16.12
CA ILE A 476 1.26 22.87 16.08
C ILE A 476 2.65 22.27 16.33
N LYS A 477 2.77 21.44 17.37
CA LYS A 477 4.01 20.72 17.68
C LYS A 477 4.48 19.89 16.50
N ASN A 478 3.57 19.20 15.81
CA ASN A 478 3.93 18.38 14.65
C ASN A 478 4.34 19.23 13.43
N LEU A 479 3.61 20.33 13.16
CA LEU A 479 3.95 21.27 12.09
C LEU A 479 5.36 21.86 12.30
N LYS A 480 5.72 22.21 13.54
CA LYS A 480 7.05 22.72 13.90
C LYS A 480 8.20 21.72 13.74
N LYS A 481 7.93 20.41 13.60
CA LYS A 481 8.98 19.39 13.45
C LYS A 481 9.77 19.52 12.14
N SER A 482 9.19 20.11 11.09
CA SER A 482 9.85 20.21 9.78
C SER A 482 9.21 21.30 8.91
N PRO A 483 10.00 22.09 8.16
CA PRO A 483 9.49 23.04 7.16
C PRO A 483 8.51 22.40 6.16
N LYS A 484 8.73 21.13 5.78
CA LYS A 484 7.83 20.40 4.88
C LYS A 484 6.40 20.28 5.42
N ASN A 485 6.25 20.16 6.74
CA ASN A 485 4.92 20.07 7.36
C ASN A 485 4.18 21.41 7.27
N ILE A 486 4.91 22.53 7.35
CA ILE A 486 4.36 23.87 7.13
C ILE A 486 3.96 24.08 5.67
N CYS A 487 4.76 23.61 4.70
CA CYS A 487 4.33 23.59 3.29
C CYS A 487 3.04 22.77 3.10
N GLY A 488 2.88 21.66 3.85
CA GLY A 488 1.63 20.90 3.90
C GLY A 488 0.43 21.73 4.38
N LEU A 489 0.62 22.60 5.38
CA LEU A 489 -0.41 23.52 5.86
C LEU A 489 -0.88 24.50 4.77
N ARG A 490 0.03 24.96 3.90
CA ARG A 490 -0.34 25.78 2.73
C ARG A 490 -1.30 25.03 1.80
N GLY A 491 -1.01 23.75 1.52
CA GLY A 491 -1.90 22.90 0.72
C GLY A 491 -3.28 22.71 1.37
N VAL A 492 -3.33 22.60 2.69
CA VAL A 492 -4.58 22.59 3.46
C VAL A 492 -5.36 23.89 3.27
N ILE A 493 -4.69 25.03 3.41
CA ILE A 493 -5.33 26.34 3.26
C ILE A 493 -5.93 26.53 1.85
N GLU A 494 -5.17 26.20 0.81
CA GLU A 494 -5.65 26.28 -0.58
C GLU A 494 -6.82 25.31 -0.85
N TYR A 495 -6.80 24.14 -0.21
CA TYR A 495 -7.95 23.24 -0.25
C TYR A 495 -9.19 23.90 0.37
N PHE A 496 -9.08 24.52 1.55
CA PHE A 496 -10.20 25.18 2.22
C PHE A 496 -10.75 26.35 1.39
N LYS A 497 -9.89 27.18 0.80
CA LYS A 497 -10.28 28.22 -0.16
C LYS A 497 -11.07 27.66 -1.33
N THR A 498 -10.55 26.60 -1.96
CA THR A 498 -11.19 25.97 -3.12
C THR A 498 -12.55 25.40 -2.75
N GLN A 499 -12.65 24.73 -1.59
CA GLN A 499 -13.92 24.18 -1.13
C GLN A 499 -14.91 25.26 -0.73
N ASN A 500 -14.45 26.40 -0.20
CA ASN A 500 -15.32 27.48 0.20
C ASN A 500 -16.20 27.97 -0.97
N ASN A 501 -15.63 28.02 -2.18
CA ASN A 501 -16.38 28.34 -3.40
C ASN A 501 -17.45 27.29 -3.75
N ASN A 502 -17.32 26.06 -3.27
CA ASN A 502 -18.31 24.99 -3.52
C ASN A 502 -19.51 25.05 -2.56
N PHE A 503 -19.39 25.77 -1.44
CA PHE A 503 -20.43 25.86 -0.40
C PHE A 503 -21.19 27.18 -0.40
N THR A 504 -21.07 28.01 -1.45
CA THR A 504 -21.76 29.31 -1.54
C THR A 504 -23.29 29.21 -1.43
N HIS A 505 -23.87 28.03 -1.67
CA HIS A 505 -25.30 27.75 -1.51
C HIS A 505 -25.71 27.53 -0.04
N ASP A 506 -24.78 27.15 0.84
CA ASP A 506 -24.99 27.05 2.30
C ASP A 506 -24.23 28.19 2.98
N ILE A 507 -24.91 29.33 3.12
CA ILE A 507 -24.33 30.58 3.65
C ILE A 507 -23.66 30.36 5.02
N LYS A 508 -24.26 29.52 5.88
CA LYS A 508 -23.76 29.27 7.23
C LYS A 508 -22.49 28.43 7.21
N LEU A 509 -22.46 27.36 6.41
CA LEU A 509 -21.26 26.53 6.26
C LEU A 509 -20.14 27.32 5.57
N HIS A 510 -20.47 28.11 4.55
CA HIS A 510 -19.53 28.98 3.86
C HIS A 510 -18.86 29.99 4.82
N ALA A 511 -19.64 30.71 5.63
CA ALA A 511 -19.09 31.63 6.63
C ALA A 511 -18.16 30.91 7.63
N ARG A 512 -18.54 29.73 8.13
CA ARG A 512 -17.70 28.96 9.05
C ARG A 512 -16.40 28.49 8.37
N MET A 513 -16.45 28.04 7.11
CA MET A 513 -15.27 27.66 6.32
C MET A 513 -14.33 28.83 6.05
N MET A 514 -14.87 30.02 5.81
CA MET A 514 -14.11 31.26 5.72
C MET A 514 -13.35 31.55 7.00
N THR A 515 -14.06 31.53 8.14
CA THR A 515 -13.45 31.73 9.46
C THR A 515 -12.34 30.71 9.73
N ALA A 516 -12.55 29.43 9.40
CA ALA A 516 -11.51 28.41 9.54
C ALA A 516 -10.30 28.66 8.63
N THR A 517 -10.52 29.13 7.40
CA THR A 517 -9.45 29.49 6.45
C THR A 517 -8.59 30.64 7.02
N ILE A 518 -9.23 31.67 7.57
CA ILE A 518 -8.55 32.81 8.21
C ILE A 518 -7.72 32.35 9.41
N LYS A 519 -8.29 31.50 10.27
CA LYS A 519 -7.56 30.92 11.41
C LYS A 519 -6.31 30.15 10.96
N LEU A 520 -6.44 29.28 9.95
CA LEU A 520 -5.32 28.53 9.40
C LEU A 520 -4.23 29.43 8.79
N TYR A 521 -4.62 30.50 8.11
CA TYR A 521 -3.69 31.51 7.60
C TYR A 521 -2.90 32.18 8.72
N SER A 522 -3.59 32.61 9.77
CA SER A 522 -2.95 33.20 10.93
C SER A 522 -1.94 32.23 11.56
N LEU A 523 -2.32 30.94 11.70
CA LEU A 523 -1.41 29.91 12.18
C LEU A 523 -0.17 29.75 11.28
N PHE A 524 -0.37 29.68 9.96
CA PHE A 524 0.72 29.54 8.99
C PHE A 524 1.72 30.71 9.07
N MET A 525 1.23 31.95 9.12
CA MET A 525 2.08 33.14 9.23
C MET A 525 2.91 33.12 10.53
N ASN A 526 2.28 32.77 11.65
CA ASN A 526 2.99 32.70 12.93
C ASN A 526 4.07 31.61 12.95
N LEU A 527 3.77 30.43 12.40
CA LEU A 527 4.74 29.34 12.31
C LEU A 527 5.93 29.68 11.40
N ASN A 528 5.71 30.38 10.30
CA ASN A 528 6.79 30.84 9.42
C ASN A 528 7.71 31.86 10.10
N ILE A 529 7.12 32.81 10.83
CA ILE A 529 7.89 33.78 11.61
C ILE A 529 8.72 33.07 12.69
N GLU A 530 8.10 32.15 13.44
CA GLU A 530 8.77 31.43 14.54
C GLU A 530 9.91 30.52 14.06
N MET A 531 9.76 29.90 12.88
CA MET A 531 10.78 29.03 12.30
C MET A 531 11.84 29.77 11.47
N ASP A 532 11.79 31.11 11.43
CA ASP A 532 12.66 31.95 10.61
C ASP A 532 12.69 31.53 9.12
N LEU A 533 11.56 31.02 8.64
CA LEU A 533 11.35 30.70 7.22
C LEU A 533 11.04 31.97 6.40
N SER A 534 11.20 33.14 7.00
CA SER A 534 10.93 34.45 6.39
C SER A 534 11.84 34.73 5.19
N ALA A 535 13.00 34.08 5.12
CA ALA A 535 13.90 34.13 3.97
C ALA A 535 13.41 33.30 2.77
N GLU A 536 12.54 32.32 2.98
CA GLU A 536 11.99 31.45 1.91
C GLU A 536 10.61 31.92 1.40
N MET A 537 9.94 32.82 2.14
CA MET A 537 8.70 33.46 1.70
C MET A 537 8.98 34.87 1.22
N ASN A 538 8.71 35.13 -0.06
CA ASN A 538 8.77 36.48 -0.61
C ASN A 538 7.83 37.41 0.19
N PHE A 539 8.32 38.59 0.56
CA PHE A 539 7.55 39.65 1.21
C PHE A 539 6.23 39.96 0.49
N ALA A 540 6.22 39.88 -0.84
CA ALA A 540 5.02 40.07 -1.67
C ALA A 540 3.95 38.98 -1.43
N GLU A 541 4.36 37.74 -1.22
CA GLU A 541 3.45 36.63 -0.92
C GLU A 541 2.84 36.78 0.48
N SER A 542 3.64 37.26 1.45
CA SER A 542 3.15 37.61 2.79
C SER A 542 2.10 38.73 2.76
N ILE A 543 2.32 39.76 1.93
CA ILE A 543 1.38 40.88 1.73
C ILE A 543 0.08 40.37 1.07
N ASP A 544 0.18 39.56 0.01
CA ASP A 544 -0.99 39.02 -0.69
C ASP A 544 -1.83 38.13 0.23
N ILE A 545 -1.18 37.32 1.06
CA ILE A 545 -1.84 36.51 2.10
C ILE A 545 -2.59 37.39 3.12
N LEU A 546 -1.97 38.48 3.60
CA LEU A 546 -2.59 39.41 4.54
C LEU A 546 -3.79 40.15 3.93
N VAL A 547 -3.66 40.60 2.68
CA VAL A 547 -4.74 41.25 1.93
C VAL A 547 -5.91 40.29 1.70
N GLN A 548 -5.60 39.03 1.37
CA GLN A 548 -6.62 37.99 1.22
C GLN A 548 -7.32 37.73 2.55
N ALA A 549 -6.60 37.57 3.66
CA ALA A 549 -7.20 37.35 4.98
C ALA A 549 -8.14 38.49 5.40
N ASP A 550 -7.76 39.75 5.18
CA ASP A 550 -8.63 40.92 5.44
C ASP A 550 -9.88 40.91 4.55
N THR A 551 -9.73 40.55 3.27
CA THR A 551 -10.85 40.40 2.33
C THR A 551 -11.81 39.30 2.80
N LEU A 552 -11.30 38.14 3.21
CA LEU A 552 -12.11 37.04 3.71
C LEU A 552 -12.84 37.43 5.01
N MET A 553 -12.18 38.17 5.92
CA MET A 553 -12.82 38.65 7.16
C MET A 553 -14.00 39.58 6.87
N LYS A 554 -13.84 40.53 5.95
CA LYS A 554 -14.92 41.45 5.55
C LYS A 554 -16.10 40.70 4.94
N GLN A 555 -15.83 39.68 4.10
CA GLN A 555 -16.87 38.84 3.52
C GLN A 555 -17.60 38.01 4.57
N SER A 556 -16.87 37.40 5.52
CA SER A 556 -17.47 36.61 6.60
C SER A 556 -18.41 37.45 7.46
N ASN A 557 -17.97 38.64 7.89
CA ASN A 557 -18.78 39.55 8.71
C ASN A 557 -20.06 40.01 7.98
N ALA A 558 -19.97 40.25 6.67
CA ALA A 558 -21.13 40.61 5.86
C ALA A 558 -22.15 39.46 5.78
N LEU A 559 -21.68 38.22 5.63
CA LEU A 559 -22.54 37.03 5.57
C LEU A 559 -23.18 36.70 6.92
N GLU A 560 -22.46 36.84 8.04
CA GLU A 560 -23.03 36.69 9.39
C GLU A 560 -24.12 37.73 9.66
N THR A 561 -23.90 38.98 9.20
CA THR A 561 -24.90 40.05 9.29
C THR A 561 -26.16 39.70 8.49
N GLN A 562 -26.01 39.22 7.24
CA GLN A 562 -27.13 38.78 6.40
C GLN A 562 -27.88 37.58 6.97
N ALA A 563 -27.17 36.59 7.52
CA ALA A 563 -27.78 35.43 8.16
C ALA A 563 -28.60 35.85 9.39
N SER A 564 -28.10 36.81 10.18
CA SER A 564 -28.77 37.30 11.38
C SER A 564 -30.04 38.11 11.08
N THR A 565 -30.06 38.89 10.00
CA THR A 565 -31.27 39.63 9.56
C THR A 565 -32.32 38.75 8.89
N SER A 566 -31.93 37.66 8.23
CA SER A 566 -32.89 36.74 7.60
C SER A 566 -33.77 35.95 8.56
N VAL A 567 -33.35 35.84 9.83
CA VAL A 567 -34.10 35.12 10.88
C VAL A 567 -35.11 36.05 11.59
N SER A 568 -34.91 37.36 11.55
CA SER A 568 -35.81 38.33 12.20
C SER A 568 -37.06 38.70 11.38
N ASP A 569 -37.08 38.42 10.07
CA ASP A 569 -38.18 38.83 9.18
C ASP A 569 -39.27 37.74 9.01
N THR A 570 -39.14 36.57 9.64
CA THR A 570 -40.16 35.50 9.59
C THR A 570 -41.14 35.52 10.77
N ASP A 571 -40.98 36.39 11.76
CA ASP A 571 -41.84 36.45 12.96
C ASP A 571 -42.95 37.54 12.91
N SER A 572 -43.23 38.14 11.75
CA SER A 572 -44.21 39.25 11.66
C SER A 572 -45.38 39.03 10.69
N VAL A 573 -45.78 37.78 10.41
CA VAL A 573 -47.03 37.52 9.66
C VAL A 573 -47.80 36.35 10.25
N THR A 574 -48.53 36.58 11.34
CA THR A 574 -49.93 36.12 11.49
C THR A 574 -50.52 36.67 12.79
N ASP A 575 -51.43 37.63 12.69
CA ASP A 575 -52.53 37.73 13.65
C ASP A 575 -53.72 38.49 13.06
N GLN A 576 -54.94 38.09 13.48
CA GLN A 576 -56.33 38.44 13.06
C GLN A 576 -57.04 37.27 12.34
N PHE A 577 -58.10 36.62 12.83
CA PHE A 577 -59.05 36.94 13.91
C PHE A 577 -59.87 35.66 14.33
N THR A 578 -60.15 35.55 15.65
CA THR A 578 -61.36 35.02 16.36
C THR A 578 -61.75 33.52 16.55
N THR A 579 -61.76 33.15 17.85
CA THR A 579 -62.75 32.38 18.69
C THR A 579 -62.98 30.88 18.41
N THR A 580 -62.95 29.97 19.41
CA THR A 580 -63.75 29.94 20.65
C THR A 580 -63.15 28.99 21.73
N SER A 581 -63.41 29.30 23.00
CA SER A 581 -63.17 28.62 24.30
C SER A 581 -63.35 27.09 24.34
N THR A 582 -62.62 26.31 25.18
CA THR A 582 -62.99 26.05 26.60
C THR A 582 -61.92 25.28 27.42
N SER A 583 -61.61 25.84 28.60
CA SER A 583 -61.42 25.26 29.96
C SER A 583 -60.45 24.12 30.34
N ALA A 584 -59.73 24.42 31.45
CA ALA A 584 -59.38 23.60 32.63
C ALA A 584 -58.09 22.77 32.59
N THR A 585 -57.21 22.67 33.60
CA THR A 585 -57.05 23.18 34.99
C THR A 585 -55.70 22.64 35.52
N GLY A 586 -55.06 23.33 36.47
CA GLY A 586 -54.08 22.75 37.45
C GLY A 586 -52.62 23.19 37.25
N SER A 587 -52.15 24.29 37.86
CA SER A 587 -51.67 24.44 39.26
C SER A 587 -50.24 23.94 39.53
N LEU A 588 -49.29 24.89 39.51
CA LEU A 588 -47.98 24.92 40.21
C LEU A 588 -48.20 25.25 41.72
N PRO A 589 -47.24 25.03 42.67
CA PRO A 589 -46.05 25.89 42.81
C PRO A 589 -44.74 25.22 43.33
N GLU A 590 -43.62 25.62 42.72
CA GLU A 590 -42.57 26.52 43.24
C GLU A 590 -41.91 26.32 44.64
N GLN A 591 -40.59 26.64 44.67
CA GLN A 591 -39.70 27.10 45.78
C GLN A 591 -39.01 26.03 46.67
N PHE A 592 -37.81 26.20 47.25
CA PHE A 592 -36.53 26.93 47.06
C PHE A 592 -35.65 26.55 48.30
N THR A 593 -34.32 26.78 48.27
CA THR A 593 -33.32 26.82 49.39
C THR A 593 -32.87 25.46 50.02
N THR A 594 -31.63 25.16 50.46
CA THR A 594 -30.36 25.84 50.92
C THR A 594 -29.14 24.90 50.67
N ALA A 595 -27.92 25.36 50.29
CA ALA A 595 -26.70 25.58 51.10
C ALA A 595 -26.48 24.63 52.32
N SER A 596 -25.31 24.11 52.75
CA SER A 596 -23.88 24.36 52.49
C SER A 596 -22.97 23.42 53.35
N ALA A 597 -21.75 23.15 52.86
CA ALA A 597 -20.43 23.09 53.56
C ALA A 597 -19.94 21.91 54.44
N SER A 598 -18.58 21.82 54.45
CA SER A 598 -17.58 21.12 55.30
C SER A 598 -17.19 19.68 54.91
N ASP A 599 -15.97 19.43 54.41
CA ASP A 599 -14.65 19.30 55.10
C ASP A 599 -14.60 18.00 55.94
N THR A 600 -13.58 17.12 55.98
CA THR A 600 -12.14 17.12 55.65
C THR A 600 -11.63 15.66 55.73
N ASP A 601 -10.51 15.40 55.04
CA ASP A 601 -9.39 14.48 55.33
C ASP A 601 -9.62 13.10 55.99
N SER A 602 -9.08 12.05 55.34
CA SER A 602 -7.92 11.32 55.90
C SER A 602 -7.37 10.23 54.97
N VAL A 603 -6.04 10.23 54.94
CA VAL A 603 -5.08 9.26 54.40
C VAL A 603 -5.25 7.89 55.06
N THR A 604 -4.96 6.78 54.37
CA THR A 604 -3.91 5.78 54.71
C THR A 604 -3.93 4.54 53.80
N THR A 605 -2.72 4.16 53.42
CA THR A 605 -2.21 2.97 52.72
C THR A 605 -2.59 1.61 53.33
N CYS A 606 -2.74 0.57 52.51
CA CYS A 606 -1.97 -0.70 52.57
C CYS A 606 -2.58 -1.79 51.65
N SER A 607 -1.72 -2.42 50.86
CA SER A 607 -1.95 -3.72 50.18
C SER A 607 -1.58 -4.89 51.13
N PRO A 608 -1.46 -6.16 50.69
CA PRO A 608 -2.53 -7.09 50.32
C PRO A 608 -2.38 -8.47 51.02
N GLU A 609 -3.45 -9.25 51.17
CA GLU A 609 -3.37 -10.72 51.39
C GLU A 609 -4.74 -11.34 51.02
N LYS A 610 -4.84 -12.09 49.92
CA LYS A 610 -4.70 -13.55 49.74
C LYS A 610 -5.82 -14.42 50.33
N THR A 611 -6.24 -15.35 49.48
CA THR A 611 -6.90 -16.65 49.71
C THR A 611 -8.40 -16.72 49.96
N GLY A 612 -9.07 -17.52 49.13
CA GLY A 612 -10.48 -17.92 49.27
C GLY A 612 -10.96 -18.67 48.03
N GLN A 613 -10.79 -19.99 48.03
CA GLN A 613 -11.14 -20.92 46.97
C GLN A 613 -12.56 -21.50 47.18
N VAL A 614 -13.32 -21.66 46.06
CA VAL A 614 -14.34 -22.72 45.77
C VAL A 614 -15.76 -22.51 46.36
N PRO A 615 -16.91 -23.04 45.79
CA PRO A 615 -17.15 -23.81 44.54
C PRO A 615 -18.29 -23.32 43.58
N LEU A 616 -18.18 -23.84 42.34
CA LEU A 616 -19.22 -24.42 41.45
C LEU A 616 -20.72 -24.33 41.82
N ASN A 617 -21.52 -23.77 40.91
CA ASN A 617 -22.48 -24.49 40.03
C ASN A 617 -23.40 -23.48 39.32
N PHE A 618 -23.56 -23.58 37.99
CA PHE A 618 -24.89 -23.64 37.33
C PHE A 618 -24.76 -23.91 35.81
N GLN A 619 -25.17 -25.13 35.47
CA GLN A 619 -25.91 -25.65 34.31
C GLN A 619 -25.54 -25.35 32.83
N ARG A 620 -25.44 -26.50 32.13
CA ARG A 620 -25.54 -26.76 30.69
C ARG A 620 -26.85 -26.29 30.06
N GLY A 621 -26.78 -25.94 28.77
CA GLY A 621 -27.91 -25.89 27.85
C GLY A 621 -27.45 -25.80 26.38
N ASP A 622 -27.33 -26.98 25.77
CA ASP A 622 -27.60 -27.38 24.38
C ASP A 622 -27.02 -26.68 23.12
N ILE A 623 -26.21 -27.52 22.48
CA ILE A 623 -25.98 -27.80 21.05
C ILE A 623 -27.13 -27.40 20.11
N TYR A 624 -26.80 -26.62 19.06
CA TYR A 624 -27.32 -26.84 17.69
C TYR A 624 -26.25 -26.47 16.65
N GLY A 625 -26.00 -27.41 15.73
CA GLY A 625 -25.18 -27.21 14.55
C GLY A 625 -25.92 -26.47 13.45
N GLY A 626 -25.15 -25.93 12.49
CA GLY A 626 -25.70 -25.29 11.29
C GLY A 626 -24.64 -25.17 10.20
N PHE A 627 -24.68 -26.11 9.26
CA PHE A 627 -24.08 -25.99 7.93
C PHE A 627 -24.65 -24.77 7.19
N GLY A 628 -23.79 -24.06 6.46
CA GLY A 628 -24.18 -22.96 5.57
C GLY A 628 -23.46 -23.07 4.22
N ILE A 629 -24.01 -23.91 3.34
CA ILE A 629 -23.73 -23.93 1.90
C ILE A 629 -24.50 -22.75 1.29
N PHE A 630 -23.81 -21.79 0.67
CA PHE A 630 -24.50 -20.82 -0.19
C PHE A 630 -24.69 -21.41 -1.58
N LYS A 631 -25.96 -21.73 -1.87
CA LYS A 631 -26.50 -21.94 -3.23
C LYS A 631 -26.41 -20.62 -3.99
N LEU A 632 -25.91 -20.72 -5.22
CA LEU A 632 -26.10 -19.74 -6.29
C LEU A 632 -27.60 -19.58 -6.55
N SER A 633 -28.11 -18.37 -6.46
CA SER A 633 -29.40 -17.98 -7.02
C SER A 633 -29.18 -17.24 -8.33
N GLU A 634 -29.96 -17.66 -9.31
CA GLU A 634 -30.05 -17.19 -10.68
C GLU A 634 -30.31 -15.68 -10.75
N TYR A 635 -29.56 -15.00 -11.63
CA TYR A 635 -30.03 -13.77 -12.27
C TYR A 635 -29.97 -14.00 -13.77
N SER A 636 -31.16 -14.01 -14.37
CA SER A 636 -31.40 -13.98 -15.81
C SER A 636 -30.75 -12.73 -16.42
N ILE A 637 -29.94 -12.92 -17.45
CA ILE A 637 -29.48 -11.85 -18.33
C ILE A 637 -30.35 -11.91 -19.58
N GLU A 638 -31.19 -10.89 -19.76
CA GLU A 638 -31.85 -10.60 -21.02
C GLU A 638 -30.79 -10.26 -22.08
N SER A 639 -30.83 -10.98 -23.19
CA SER A 639 -29.98 -10.71 -24.35
C SER A 639 -30.49 -9.49 -25.09
N THR A 640 -29.68 -8.45 -25.20
CA THR A 640 -29.79 -7.46 -26.27
C THR A 640 -28.78 -7.83 -27.35
N GLN A 641 -29.32 -8.22 -28.50
CA GLN A 641 -28.59 -8.32 -29.76
C GLN A 641 -28.18 -6.92 -30.18
N ASP A 642 -26.92 -6.73 -30.58
CA ASP A 642 -26.58 -5.67 -31.52
C ASP A 642 -25.40 -6.08 -32.41
N GLU A 643 -25.52 -5.59 -33.63
CA GLU A 643 -25.03 -6.16 -34.88
C GLU A 643 -23.53 -5.97 -35.13
N VAL A 644 -22.98 -6.95 -35.86
CA VAL A 644 -21.65 -6.91 -36.47
C VAL A 644 -21.72 -6.14 -37.80
N PRO A 645 -20.86 -5.15 -38.08
CA PRO A 645 -20.68 -4.66 -39.44
C PRO A 645 -19.61 -5.47 -40.16
N GLU A 646 -20.07 -6.14 -41.21
CA GLU A 646 -19.34 -6.90 -42.20
C GLU A 646 -18.43 -5.96 -43.04
N LYS A 647 -17.15 -6.34 -43.20
CA LYS A 647 -16.20 -5.67 -44.09
C LYS A 647 -16.42 -6.13 -45.53
N THR A 648 -16.97 -5.25 -46.37
CA THR A 648 -17.03 -5.48 -47.83
C THR A 648 -15.79 -4.92 -48.51
N LEU A 649 -15.00 -5.83 -49.07
CA LEU A 649 -13.88 -5.58 -49.97
C LEU A 649 -14.44 -5.39 -51.40
N MET A 650 -14.21 -4.26 -52.05
CA MET A 650 -14.44 -4.10 -53.49
C MET A 650 -13.24 -3.40 -54.14
N ARG A 651 -12.50 -4.20 -54.93
CA ARG A 651 -11.65 -3.76 -56.03
C ARG A 651 -12.49 -3.01 -57.05
N LYS A 652 -11.96 -1.93 -57.64
CA LYS A 652 -12.13 -1.65 -59.07
C LYS A 652 -10.95 -0.86 -59.63
N ASN A 653 -10.45 -1.38 -60.75
CA ASN A 653 -9.43 -0.82 -61.62
C ASN A 653 -9.98 0.34 -62.49
N ASN A 654 -9.04 1.21 -62.88
CA ASN A 654 -8.91 1.95 -64.14
C ASN A 654 -10.06 2.88 -64.61
N LYS A 655 -9.75 4.18 -64.64
CA LYS A 655 -9.45 4.91 -65.87
C LYS A 655 -8.58 6.13 -65.60
#